data_AF-A0A9X8ECN2-F1
#
_entry.id   AF-A0A9X8ECN2-F1
#
_cell.length_a   1.000
_cell.length_b   1.000
_cell.length_c   1.000
_cell.angle_alpha   90.00
_cell.angle_beta   90.00
_cell.angle_gamma   90.00
#
_symmetry.space_group_name_H-M   'P 1'
#
loop_
_entity.id
_entity.type
_entity.pdbx_description
1 polymer ?
#
loop_
_entity_poly.entity_id
_entity_poly.type
_entity_poly.pdbx_seq_one_letter_code
_entity_poly.pdbx_strand_id
1 'polypeptide(L)'
;NCPQGSFCPAGTADPGVKETQCPLGTSSQPVSNELTDCSILPVAVCDKSPVDTSYYPVFSYVFQGTTYQYNSQTNIGRTPEIQILKKILPVNLSASAAPWVNDTIDVIRSCPTVVPSVGGTLVTIVGRNFLPSNRLTCEFQLLGGDLVFMSVPAAYVNSTRVTCRTPPFTFVADSSQLEADVMVYVTNFGVHRSATGASILYTSNPITVDMDCGYNDDEEGPRPKALGWFALRAFSQAFLSFDLRAIPADMVYDEHYKIALYVTPSICQDEQCDGRGILKPPGDDTETSPCRQPIVLPSWITSSDFEQRTVVNLTVMALEDMLIKPEIHLLYGLFLAAEDFFVNTTQVDITSPARANVTQGIVADSRPLSSVISFEERLVPREYTFVAIYRHEYSLVTPVPLNLPPRFDQFERGRVLIKANVSVGSDQPNLRDIPTPLPLNYWKLPYDTLETTVAKTAKYRETFQGLSAAHDTYAMEQVVLPYLPFFSHCRTYDSYIPIYDLLESPVECQLPGLEVFDRNWWRRTFPPIPNQDDIRVVAPTDVLEEPVADYCYRQLQCNYEEDLASVDVNPRWYEAKDLTHLFDMLNEPVMYAQYLQGGDLYNTLLAAANSDIFVPVLVDRTAAERIEGGCLLQCYPRSVTLQLMYYQVTSELKRLVSATLVFDEFDNDASVSDYTLKVEYAPLNYIELVIHFAFDLNVFMVLFSCIGFTCTAIASVFWLITRLTTRIRDPPKLRYLSYLALIAPPPTIGIVLASVPCATVIGAFYLLLNGDVFGDYKANAYPWSPWGSEFWGLDNMKNHYMALQVDPTMVQTLRHGRVGLCFFILAIFLLCEGVMIFIPRTISISERAAEDKGGDDESLWKPTPWRRANVILTCAVVSLFLVMVIEYSFWTDFGANIFYTQLSFELVVPTVIMVVDACVSDSLLYAPIVCVINVIFAMVLMAAPDFLGFVIASFTAFGLVLVRRVYMKPTFHAIAQTLKETAAASKGLAKQAATMMRFYLGRKPKKPPVADGKSADATKKEDDPLPPKVDTDDGGGATVEPIIDCCMEYTMTTLAMFFQPIVIALLMVFRAET
;
A
#
# COMPACT_ATOMS: atom_id res chain seq x y z
N ASN A 1 55.52 -16.42 43.95
CA ASN A 1 54.90 -17.03 42.74
C ASN A 1 53.41 -17.10 42.98
N CYS A 2 52.62 -16.23 42.35
CA CYS A 2 51.16 -16.40 42.39
C CYS A 2 50.74 -17.59 41.51
N PRO A 3 49.82 -18.46 41.97
CA PRO A 3 49.18 -19.43 41.09
C PRO A 3 48.28 -18.74 40.05
N GLN A 4 47.90 -19.48 39.01
CA GLN A 4 46.95 -19.03 37.99
C GLN A 4 45.61 -18.62 38.64
N GLY A 5 45.01 -17.51 38.18
CA GLY A 5 43.76 -17.00 38.75
C GLY A 5 43.91 -16.16 40.02
N SER A 6 45.12 -15.76 40.38
CA SER A 6 45.42 -14.86 41.51
C SER A 6 46.48 -13.84 41.11
N PHE A 7 46.38 -12.62 41.64
CA PHE A 7 47.35 -11.55 41.44
C PHE A 7 48.05 -11.27 42.77
N CYS A 8 49.39 -11.19 42.75
CA CYS A 8 50.20 -11.05 43.97
C CYS A 8 50.91 -9.69 43.99
N PRO A 9 50.34 -8.67 44.67
CA PRO A 9 51.07 -7.43 44.96
C PRO A 9 52.42 -7.70 45.65
N ALA A 10 53.38 -6.81 45.41
CA ALA A 10 54.75 -6.94 45.92
C ALA A 10 54.81 -6.80 47.45
N GLY A 11 54.65 -7.92 48.16
CA GLY A 11 54.72 -8.00 49.63
C GLY A 11 53.79 -9.06 50.24
N THR A 12 52.72 -9.46 49.54
CA THR A 12 51.81 -10.52 49.99
C THR A 12 52.41 -11.92 49.76
N ALA A 13 52.30 -12.78 50.78
CA ALA A 13 52.91 -14.11 50.79
C ALA A 13 51.91 -15.29 50.71
N ASP A 14 50.61 -15.04 50.82
CA ASP A 14 49.56 -16.07 50.84
C ASP A 14 48.54 -15.85 49.69
N PRO A 15 48.45 -16.78 48.71
CA PRO A 15 47.47 -16.74 47.63
C PRO A 15 46.10 -17.35 48.01
N GLY A 16 45.92 -17.84 49.24
CA GLY A 16 44.63 -18.31 49.77
C GLY A 16 43.70 -17.19 50.24
N VAL A 17 44.21 -15.96 50.30
CA VAL A 17 43.49 -14.75 50.71
C VAL A 17 42.55 -14.31 49.57
N LYS A 18 41.29 -13.95 49.86
CA LYS A 18 40.32 -13.59 48.81
C LYS A 18 40.72 -12.32 48.07
N GLU A 19 41.36 -11.41 48.78
CA GLU A 19 41.85 -10.11 48.32
C GLU A 19 43.05 -10.21 47.35
N THR A 20 43.60 -11.42 47.12
CA THR A 20 44.60 -11.71 46.07
C THR A 20 44.06 -12.61 44.95
N GLN A 21 42.79 -13.01 44.98
CA GLN A 21 42.14 -13.80 43.92
C GLN A 21 41.58 -12.87 42.83
N CYS A 22 41.65 -13.29 41.57
CA CYS A 22 41.00 -12.56 40.49
C CYS A 22 39.46 -12.49 40.73
N PRO A 23 38.79 -11.40 40.29
CA PRO A 23 37.34 -11.30 40.33
C PRO A 23 36.60 -12.50 39.71
N LEU A 24 35.32 -12.66 40.07
CA LEU A 24 34.48 -13.73 39.52
C LEU A 24 34.45 -13.63 37.98
N GLY A 25 34.77 -14.72 37.28
CA GLY A 25 34.80 -14.75 35.82
C GLY A 25 36.08 -14.21 35.17
N THR A 26 37.12 -13.91 35.94
CA THR A 26 38.45 -13.54 35.40
C THR A 26 39.56 -14.46 35.92
N SER A 27 40.67 -14.53 35.18
CA SER A 27 41.84 -15.33 35.53
C SER A 27 43.11 -14.64 35.04
N SER A 28 44.15 -14.65 35.86
CA SER A 28 45.47 -14.16 35.50
C SER A 28 46.42 -15.28 35.04
N GLN A 29 47.47 -14.91 34.33
CA GLN A 29 48.65 -15.77 34.12
C GLN A 29 49.43 -15.94 35.45
N PRO A 30 50.18 -17.04 35.62
CA PRO A 30 51.08 -17.20 36.77
C PRO A 30 52.09 -16.04 36.87
N VAL A 31 52.42 -15.64 38.09
CA VAL A 31 53.37 -14.53 38.40
C VAL A 31 52.83 -13.10 38.12
N SER A 32 51.56 -12.95 37.74
CA SER A 32 50.85 -11.66 37.73
C SER A 32 50.89 -10.92 39.08
N ASN A 33 50.89 -9.58 39.03
CA ASN A 33 51.07 -8.72 40.21
C ASN A 33 50.06 -7.57 40.33
N GLU A 34 49.28 -7.27 39.29
CA GLU A 34 48.24 -6.24 39.32
C GLU A 34 46.85 -6.84 39.05
N LEU A 35 45.80 -6.19 39.57
CA LEU A 35 44.41 -6.60 39.34
C LEU A 35 44.01 -6.51 37.85
N THR A 36 44.69 -5.64 37.10
CA THR A 36 44.65 -5.45 35.65
C THR A 36 45.23 -6.62 34.84
N ASP A 37 45.93 -7.58 35.47
CA ASP A 37 46.42 -8.81 34.83
C ASP A 37 45.35 -9.92 34.73
N CYS A 38 44.19 -9.76 35.37
CA CYS A 38 43.12 -10.75 35.40
C CYS A 38 42.21 -10.62 34.15
N SER A 39 42.52 -11.29 33.04
CA SER A 39 41.68 -11.29 31.83
C SER A 39 40.41 -12.14 31.96
N ILE A 40 39.46 -12.06 31.00
CA ILE A 40 38.21 -12.83 31.05
C ILE A 40 38.50 -14.34 30.97
N LEU A 41 37.87 -15.13 31.85
CA LEU A 41 37.98 -16.60 31.88
C LEU A 41 36.92 -17.24 30.94
N PRO A 42 37.31 -17.86 29.82
CA PRO A 42 36.37 -18.50 28.91
C PRO A 42 36.06 -19.94 29.37
N VAL A 43 34.83 -20.39 29.19
CA VAL A 43 34.28 -21.67 29.68
C VAL A 43 34.06 -22.64 28.52
N ALA A 44 34.59 -23.86 28.59
CA ALA A 44 34.40 -24.84 27.52
C ALA A 44 32.93 -25.27 27.38
N VAL A 45 32.46 -25.54 26.16
CA VAL A 45 31.05 -25.91 25.88
C VAL A 45 30.54 -27.07 26.75
N CYS A 46 31.37 -28.07 27.06
CA CYS A 46 30.96 -29.20 27.90
C CYS A 46 30.91 -28.87 29.41
N ASP A 47 31.46 -27.73 29.82
CA ASP A 47 31.56 -27.30 31.22
C ASP A 47 30.54 -26.17 31.54
N LYS A 48 29.63 -25.87 30.58
CA LYS A 48 28.48 -24.96 30.77
C LYS A 48 27.64 -25.37 31.99
N SER A 49 27.33 -24.43 32.87
CA SER A 49 26.30 -24.62 33.90
C SER A 49 24.91 -24.60 33.26
N PRO A 50 24.05 -25.62 33.49
CA PRO A 50 22.71 -25.68 32.90
C PRO A 50 21.65 -24.85 33.66
N VAL A 51 22.01 -24.18 34.77
CA VAL A 51 21.08 -23.47 35.66
C VAL A 51 21.32 -21.97 35.62
N ASP A 52 20.36 -21.23 35.07
CA ASP A 52 20.18 -19.77 35.01
C ASP A 52 21.36 -18.90 34.48
N THR A 53 22.55 -19.47 34.27
CA THR A 53 23.69 -18.91 33.54
C THR A 53 23.50 -18.98 32.02
N SER A 54 23.83 -17.90 31.31
CA SER A 54 23.86 -17.84 29.84
C SER A 54 25.24 -17.46 29.32
N TYR A 55 25.51 -17.80 28.06
CA TYR A 55 26.84 -17.74 27.45
C TYR A 55 26.77 -17.08 26.06
N TYR A 56 27.88 -16.46 25.62
CA TYR A 56 28.06 -15.96 24.26
C TYR A 56 28.97 -16.92 23.45
N PRO A 57 28.45 -17.54 22.36
CA PRO A 57 29.20 -18.49 21.54
C PRO A 57 30.22 -17.83 20.62
N VAL A 58 30.03 -16.55 20.31
CA VAL A 58 30.95 -15.72 19.52
C VAL A 58 31.22 -14.44 20.30
N PHE A 59 32.49 -14.13 20.52
CA PHE A 59 32.92 -12.98 21.32
C PHE A 59 34.35 -12.54 20.95
N SER A 60 34.65 -11.24 21.06
CA SER A 60 36.00 -10.71 20.88
C SER A 60 36.26 -9.52 21.79
N TYR A 61 37.47 -9.41 22.32
CA TYR A 61 37.92 -8.27 23.13
C TYR A 61 39.44 -8.05 23.03
N VAL A 62 39.90 -6.83 23.31
CA VAL A 62 41.30 -6.43 23.32
C VAL A 62 41.81 -6.41 24.77
N PHE A 63 42.79 -7.27 25.07
CA PHE A 63 43.46 -7.30 26.37
C PHE A 63 44.95 -7.03 26.21
N GLN A 64 45.46 -6.02 26.93
CA GLN A 64 46.87 -5.58 26.91
C GLN A 64 47.43 -5.38 25.48
N GLY A 65 46.60 -4.89 24.54
CA GLY A 65 46.96 -4.68 23.13
C GLY A 65 46.92 -5.93 22.24
N THR A 66 46.42 -7.06 22.76
CA THR A 66 46.20 -8.30 21.99
C THR A 66 44.71 -8.61 21.90
N THR A 67 44.20 -8.81 20.68
CA THR A 67 42.80 -9.20 20.45
C THR A 67 42.62 -10.69 20.66
N TYR A 68 41.74 -11.07 21.58
CA TYR A 68 41.25 -12.43 21.75
C TYR A 68 39.91 -12.58 21.04
N GLN A 69 39.73 -13.65 20.27
CA GLN A 69 38.50 -13.97 19.58
C GLN A 69 38.11 -15.42 19.86
N TYR A 70 36.87 -15.62 20.30
CA TYR A 70 36.25 -16.92 20.52
C TYR A 70 35.08 -17.09 19.56
N ASN A 71 34.96 -18.27 18.99
CA ASN A 71 33.83 -18.67 18.15
C ASN A 71 33.70 -20.20 18.29
N SER A 72 32.62 -20.66 18.92
CA SER A 72 32.30 -22.08 19.01
C SER A 72 31.79 -22.61 17.66
N GLN A 73 30.84 -21.87 17.06
CA GLN A 73 30.02 -22.24 15.90
C GLN A 73 30.80 -22.65 14.65
N THR A 74 31.99 -22.09 14.43
CA THR A 74 32.83 -22.40 13.25
C THR A 74 33.97 -23.37 13.52
N ASN A 75 34.29 -23.66 14.78
CA ASN A 75 35.49 -24.40 15.17
C ASN A 75 35.14 -25.81 15.68
N ILE A 76 35.54 -26.83 14.91
CA ILE A 76 35.30 -28.24 15.26
C ILE A 76 36.21 -28.65 16.45
N GLY A 77 35.75 -28.43 17.68
CA GLY A 77 36.51 -28.75 18.89
C GLY A 77 35.80 -28.39 20.19
N ARG A 78 36.55 -28.36 21.30
CA ARG A 78 36.11 -27.78 22.58
C ARG A 78 36.55 -26.32 22.68
N THR A 79 36.14 -25.51 21.70
CA THR A 79 36.26 -24.04 21.77
C THR A 79 35.46 -23.53 22.97
N PRO A 80 35.96 -22.53 23.73
CA PRO A 80 35.25 -22.03 24.89
C PRO A 80 34.40 -20.78 24.56
N GLU A 81 33.30 -20.63 25.29
CA GLU A 81 32.36 -19.51 25.23
C GLU A 81 32.58 -18.56 26.42
N ILE A 82 32.01 -17.35 26.38
CA ILE A 82 32.11 -16.40 27.51
C ILE A 82 30.82 -16.41 28.34
N GLN A 83 30.95 -16.56 29.66
CA GLN A 83 29.83 -16.54 30.60
C GLN A 83 29.35 -15.11 30.88
N ILE A 84 28.04 -14.90 30.88
CA ILE A 84 27.42 -13.67 31.42
C ILE A 84 27.46 -13.73 32.95
N LEU A 85 28.15 -12.78 33.57
CA LEU A 85 28.44 -12.79 35.00
C LEU A 85 27.34 -12.13 35.82
N LYS A 86 26.74 -11.04 35.29
CA LYS A 86 25.56 -10.40 35.86
C LYS A 86 24.63 -9.89 34.76
N LYS A 87 23.35 -9.88 35.09
CA LYS A 87 22.24 -9.37 34.27
C LYS A 87 21.56 -8.25 35.05
N ILE A 88 21.45 -7.08 34.44
CA ILE A 88 20.65 -5.96 34.93
C ILE A 88 19.33 -5.96 34.15
N LEU A 89 18.21 -5.84 34.87
CA LEU A 89 16.86 -5.83 34.30
C LEU A 89 16.30 -4.41 34.24
N PRO A 90 15.52 -4.06 33.19
CA PRO A 90 14.96 -2.73 33.02
C PRO A 90 13.76 -2.47 33.93
N VAL A 91 13.49 -1.19 34.17
CA VAL A 91 12.41 -0.74 35.06
C VAL A 91 11.25 -0.18 34.23
N ASN A 92 10.06 -0.74 34.43
CA ASN A 92 8.85 -0.22 33.80
C ASN A 92 8.38 1.05 34.53
N LEU A 93 8.87 2.22 34.09
CA LEU A 93 8.50 3.51 34.67
C LEU A 93 6.99 3.79 34.63
N SER A 94 6.25 3.26 33.64
CA SER A 94 4.80 3.46 33.52
C SER A 94 3.99 2.69 34.57
N ALA A 95 4.55 1.58 35.10
CA ALA A 95 3.91 0.71 36.09
C ALA A 95 4.55 0.81 37.50
N SER A 96 5.63 1.57 37.64
CA SER A 96 6.38 1.70 38.91
C SER A 96 5.94 2.93 39.69
N ALA A 97 5.80 2.78 41.01
CA ALA A 97 5.67 3.91 41.91
C ALA A 97 6.98 4.71 42.00
N ALA A 98 6.92 5.95 42.51
CA ALA A 98 8.09 6.78 42.76
C ALA A 98 9.11 6.06 43.67
N PRO A 99 10.43 6.28 43.49
CA PRO A 99 11.48 5.45 44.07
C PRO A 99 11.65 5.65 45.58
N TRP A 100 10.83 4.95 46.37
CA TRP A 100 11.17 4.55 47.73
C TRP A 100 11.52 3.06 47.72
N VAL A 101 12.81 2.77 47.56
CA VAL A 101 13.32 1.41 47.77
C VAL A 101 13.24 1.13 49.27
N ASN A 102 12.36 0.23 49.66
CA ASN A 102 12.26 -0.18 51.04
C ASN A 102 13.29 -1.27 51.34
N ASP A 103 14.46 -0.89 51.85
CA ASP A 103 15.52 -1.83 52.25
C ASP A 103 15.20 -2.61 53.55
N THR A 104 14.01 -2.44 54.16
CA THR A 104 13.63 -3.29 55.30
C THR A 104 13.48 -4.74 54.86
N ILE A 105 14.08 -5.62 55.64
CA ILE A 105 13.87 -7.07 55.49
C ILE A 105 12.54 -7.37 56.14
N ASP A 106 11.64 -8.00 55.39
CA ASP A 106 10.32 -8.37 55.87
C ASP A 106 10.10 -9.87 55.70
N VAL A 107 9.37 -10.46 56.65
CA VAL A 107 9.10 -11.89 56.75
C VAL A 107 7.59 -12.04 56.93
N ILE A 108 6.95 -12.69 55.96
CA ILE A 108 5.50 -12.73 55.80
C ILE A 108 4.93 -14.03 56.37
N ARG A 109 5.47 -15.19 55.95
CA ARG A 109 4.99 -16.52 56.35
C ARG A 109 6.10 -17.57 56.35
N SER A 110 5.80 -18.71 56.95
CA SER A 110 6.69 -19.88 57.05
C SER A 110 5.96 -21.13 56.55
N CYS A 111 6.66 -21.99 55.81
CA CYS A 111 6.14 -23.22 55.25
C CYS A 111 7.13 -24.37 55.54
N PRO A 112 6.74 -25.43 56.28
CA PRO A 112 5.46 -25.60 56.98
C PRO A 112 5.25 -24.59 58.13
N THR A 113 3.99 -24.35 58.47
CA THR A 113 3.57 -23.55 59.65
C THR A 113 3.58 -24.34 60.95
N VAL A 114 3.65 -25.67 60.89
CA VAL A 114 3.67 -26.56 62.07
C VAL A 114 4.88 -27.49 61.98
N VAL A 115 5.64 -27.62 63.07
CA VAL A 115 6.91 -28.37 63.12
C VAL A 115 7.02 -29.24 64.37
N PRO A 116 7.73 -30.38 64.33
CA PRO A 116 7.89 -31.25 65.49
C PRO A 116 8.87 -30.66 66.51
N SER A 117 8.60 -30.83 67.80
CA SER A 117 9.45 -30.35 68.90
C SER A 117 10.87 -30.97 68.94
N VAL A 118 11.08 -32.06 68.21
CA VAL A 118 12.40 -32.69 68.00
C VAL A 118 13.33 -31.79 67.14
N GLY A 119 12.76 -30.85 66.37
CA GLY A 119 13.49 -29.99 65.43
C GLY A 119 14.05 -30.75 64.22
N GLY A 120 14.96 -30.12 63.49
CA GLY A 120 15.63 -30.68 62.31
C GLY A 120 14.84 -30.56 61.00
N THR A 121 13.53 -30.27 61.05
CA THR A 121 12.71 -29.96 59.87
C THR A 121 13.22 -28.73 59.15
N LEU A 122 13.33 -28.82 57.82
CA LEU A 122 13.67 -27.71 56.94
C LEU A 122 12.39 -26.90 56.66
N VAL A 123 12.43 -25.61 56.98
CA VAL A 123 11.35 -24.65 56.77
C VAL A 123 11.79 -23.62 55.74
N THR A 124 10.91 -23.35 54.77
CA THR A 124 11.02 -22.23 53.84
C THR A 124 10.31 -21.03 54.46
N ILE A 125 11.04 -19.93 54.65
CA ILE A 125 10.53 -18.65 55.11
C ILE A 125 10.33 -17.77 53.89
N VAL A 126 9.14 -17.18 53.78
CA VAL A 126 8.72 -16.33 52.67
C VAL A 126 8.65 -14.88 53.15
N GLY A 127 9.18 -13.95 52.36
CA GLY A 127 9.37 -12.56 52.75
C GLY A 127 9.90 -11.70 51.61
N ARG A 128 10.62 -10.62 51.96
CA ARG A 128 11.16 -9.63 51.02
C ARG A 128 12.57 -9.19 51.45
N ASN A 129 13.39 -8.83 50.46
CA ASN A 129 14.73 -8.27 50.62
C ASN A 129 15.76 -9.17 51.33
N PHE A 130 15.65 -10.49 51.15
CA PHE A 130 16.73 -11.41 51.54
C PHE A 130 17.93 -11.26 50.58
N LEU A 131 19.15 -11.29 51.11
CA LEU A 131 20.37 -11.10 50.33
C LEU A 131 21.24 -12.38 50.26
N PRO A 132 21.83 -12.70 49.10
CA PRO A 132 22.66 -13.88 48.90
C PRO A 132 23.99 -13.77 49.66
N SER A 133 24.01 -14.24 50.91
CA SER A 133 25.19 -14.17 51.77
C SER A 133 25.37 -15.42 52.63
N ASN A 134 26.62 -15.88 52.77
CA ASN A 134 26.99 -17.01 53.64
C ASN A 134 26.93 -16.65 55.15
N ARG A 135 26.34 -15.50 55.50
CA ARG A 135 26.08 -15.02 56.87
C ARG A 135 24.59 -14.74 57.10
N LEU A 136 23.73 -15.18 56.19
CA LEU A 136 22.28 -15.18 56.38
C LEU A 136 21.94 -16.13 57.54
N THR A 137 21.09 -15.68 58.48
CA THR A 137 20.65 -16.52 59.62
C THR A 137 19.17 -16.34 59.94
N CYS A 138 18.58 -17.37 60.53
CA CYS A 138 17.24 -17.32 61.12
C CYS A 138 17.32 -17.31 62.64
N GLU A 139 16.52 -16.45 63.27
CA GLU A 139 16.37 -16.30 64.72
C GLU A 139 14.99 -16.79 65.14
N PHE A 140 14.90 -17.59 66.20
CA PHE A 140 13.65 -18.16 66.70
C PHE A 140 13.35 -17.61 68.11
N GLN A 141 12.19 -16.97 68.28
CA GLN A 141 11.78 -16.31 69.54
C GLN A 141 10.36 -16.73 69.94
N LEU A 142 10.11 -16.88 71.25
CA LEU A 142 8.76 -17.05 71.78
C LEU A 142 7.99 -15.73 71.75
N LEU A 143 6.66 -15.77 71.72
CA LEU A 143 5.77 -14.59 71.78
C LEU A 143 5.99 -13.68 73.02
N GLY A 144 6.70 -14.15 74.05
CA GLY A 144 7.11 -13.35 75.22
C GLY A 144 8.43 -12.59 75.06
N GLY A 145 9.15 -12.77 73.95
CA GLY A 145 10.48 -12.18 73.71
C GLY A 145 11.67 -13.05 74.15
N ASP A 146 11.43 -14.19 74.79
CA ASP A 146 12.49 -15.15 75.15
C ASP A 146 13.04 -15.86 73.90
N LEU A 147 14.37 -15.93 73.81
CA LEU A 147 15.10 -16.54 72.70
C LEU A 147 15.06 -18.07 72.78
N VAL A 148 14.55 -18.72 71.73
CA VAL A 148 14.65 -20.18 71.55
C VAL A 148 16.02 -20.57 70.99
N PHE A 149 16.49 -19.84 69.97
CA PHE A 149 17.84 -20.01 69.43
C PHE A 149 18.34 -18.72 68.76
N MET A 150 19.58 -18.34 69.07
CA MET A 150 20.15 -17.03 68.72
C MET A 150 20.47 -16.88 67.23
N SER A 151 20.96 -17.93 66.56
CA SER A 151 21.19 -17.92 65.11
C SER A 151 21.30 -19.32 64.51
N VAL A 152 20.42 -19.63 63.56
CA VAL A 152 20.47 -20.82 62.71
C VAL A 152 21.04 -20.42 61.35
N PRO A 153 22.06 -21.11 60.80
CA PRO A 153 22.56 -20.85 59.45
C PRO A 153 21.44 -21.02 58.40
N ALA A 154 21.28 -20.02 57.56
CA ALA A 154 20.23 -19.98 56.55
C ALA A 154 20.79 -20.19 55.13
N ALA A 155 20.09 -20.95 54.31
CA ALA A 155 20.39 -21.11 52.89
C ALA A 155 19.44 -20.22 52.06
N TYR A 156 20.02 -19.22 51.40
CA TYR A 156 19.34 -18.36 50.43
C TYR A 156 18.82 -19.18 49.25
N VAL A 157 17.56 -18.94 48.85
CA VAL A 157 16.97 -19.54 47.62
C VAL A 157 16.74 -18.46 46.57
N ASN A 158 16.08 -17.37 46.96
CA ASN A 158 15.95 -16.14 46.17
C ASN A 158 15.70 -14.95 47.13
N SER A 159 15.46 -13.75 46.60
CA SER A 159 15.21 -12.53 47.39
C SER A 159 13.93 -12.55 48.24
N THR A 160 13.04 -13.55 48.03
CA THR A 160 11.77 -13.71 48.74
C THR A 160 11.66 -15.01 49.54
N ARG A 161 12.64 -15.93 49.43
CA ARG A 161 12.63 -17.25 50.05
C ARG A 161 13.99 -17.64 50.62
N VAL A 162 13.95 -18.08 51.87
CA VAL A 162 15.12 -18.53 52.64
C VAL A 162 14.79 -19.84 53.34
N THR A 163 15.73 -20.79 53.35
CA THR A 163 15.52 -22.10 53.98
C THR A 163 16.38 -22.24 55.24
N CYS A 164 15.75 -22.67 56.33
CA CYS A 164 16.35 -22.81 57.67
C CYS A 164 15.93 -24.11 58.33
N ARG A 165 16.80 -24.69 59.17
CA ARG A 165 16.46 -25.89 59.95
C ARG A 165 15.99 -25.51 61.34
N THR A 166 14.81 -25.99 61.72
CA THR A 166 14.25 -25.75 63.06
C THR A 166 15.16 -26.26 64.18
N PRO A 167 15.47 -25.47 65.21
CA PRO A 167 16.10 -25.97 66.43
C PRO A 167 15.16 -26.94 67.17
N PRO A 168 15.68 -27.85 68.02
CA PRO A 168 14.84 -28.61 68.95
C PRO A 168 14.22 -27.69 70.01
N PHE A 169 13.00 -27.99 70.45
CA PHE A 169 12.28 -27.23 71.46
C PHE A 169 11.78 -28.13 72.60
N THR A 170 12.02 -27.74 73.85
CA THR A 170 11.59 -28.49 75.04
C THR A 170 10.52 -27.73 75.82
N PHE A 171 9.30 -28.25 75.83
CA PHE A 171 8.20 -27.74 76.64
C PHE A 171 8.55 -27.77 78.15
N VAL A 172 8.11 -26.76 78.88
CA VAL A 172 8.33 -26.67 80.34
C VAL A 172 7.44 -27.70 81.04
N ALA A 173 8.04 -28.56 81.87
CA ALA A 173 7.44 -29.80 82.37
C ALA A 173 6.21 -29.65 83.32
N ASP A 174 5.76 -28.42 83.58
CA ASP A 174 4.69 -28.10 84.54
C ASP A 174 3.44 -27.46 83.89
N SER A 175 3.39 -27.32 82.55
CA SER A 175 2.18 -26.90 81.83
C SER A 175 1.65 -27.98 80.91
N SER A 176 0.32 -28.08 80.76
CA SER A 176 -0.35 -29.03 79.88
C SER A 176 -0.35 -28.57 78.41
N GLN A 177 0.71 -27.89 77.97
CA GLN A 177 0.84 -27.32 76.63
C GLN A 177 1.64 -28.28 75.75
N LEU A 178 0.94 -28.96 74.84
CA LEU A 178 1.54 -29.85 73.84
C LEU A 178 2.10 -29.09 72.62
N GLU A 179 1.82 -27.78 72.55
CA GLU A 179 2.04 -26.90 71.41
C GLU A 179 2.51 -25.51 71.87
N ALA A 180 3.37 -24.84 71.09
CA ALA A 180 3.91 -23.51 71.40
C ALA A 180 4.17 -22.69 70.14
N ASP A 181 3.71 -21.44 70.12
CA ASP A 181 3.96 -20.48 69.04
C ASP A 181 5.34 -19.83 69.16
N VAL A 182 6.12 -19.91 68.08
CA VAL A 182 7.46 -19.34 67.94
C VAL A 182 7.49 -18.45 66.70
N MET A 183 7.92 -17.21 66.86
CA MET A 183 8.14 -16.25 65.77
C MET A 183 9.54 -16.42 65.18
N VAL A 184 9.64 -16.39 63.86
CA VAL A 184 10.90 -16.50 63.12
C VAL A 184 11.23 -15.20 62.41
N TYR A 185 12.43 -14.70 62.67
CA TYR A 185 13.01 -13.51 62.03
C TYR A 185 14.21 -13.94 61.19
N VAL A 186 14.50 -13.18 60.12
CA VAL A 186 15.65 -13.43 59.24
C VAL A 186 16.63 -12.27 59.36
N THR A 187 17.93 -12.56 59.32
CA THR A 187 18.97 -11.52 59.33
C THR A 187 19.85 -11.56 58.07
N ASN A 188 19.97 -10.45 57.35
CA ASN A 188 21.02 -10.28 56.33
C ASN A 188 22.37 -9.99 57.01
N PHE A 189 23.43 -10.61 56.50
CA PHE A 189 24.82 -10.48 56.96
C PHE A 189 25.09 -10.81 58.45
N GLY A 190 24.09 -11.32 59.18
CA GLY A 190 24.14 -11.58 60.63
C GLY A 190 23.93 -10.33 61.50
N VAL A 191 23.45 -9.21 60.93
CA VAL A 191 23.33 -7.91 61.63
C VAL A 191 22.01 -7.21 61.35
N HIS A 192 21.53 -7.21 60.11
CA HIS A 192 20.30 -6.51 59.73
C HIS A 192 19.13 -7.48 59.93
N ARG A 193 18.33 -7.27 60.97
CA ARG A 193 17.19 -8.12 61.37
C ARG A 193 15.89 -7.68 60.70
N SER A 194 15.02 -8.62 60.36
CA SER A 194 13.70 -8.32 59.82
C SER A 194 12.79 -7.57 60.81
N ALA A 195 11.99 -6.64 60.28
CA ALA A 195 11.03 -5.86 61.06
C ALA A 195 9.80 -6.70 61.42
N THR A 196 9.30 -7.45 60.44
CA THR A 196 8.27 -8.48 60.58
C THR A 196 8.88 -9.88 60.80
N GLY A 197 8.05 -10.85 61.18
CA GLY A 197 8.43 -12.23 61.48
C GLY A 197 7.26 -13.18 61.28
N ALA A 198 7.53 -14.44 60.93
CA ALA A 198 6.53 -15.47 60.64
C ALA A 198 6.27 -16.37 61.85
N SER A 199 5.02 -16.72 62.11
CA SER A 199 4.64 -17.67 63.17
C SER A 199 4.82 -19.13 62.77
N ILE A 200 5.41 -19.93 63.66
CA ILE A 200 5.51 -21.39 63.57
C ILE A 200 5.01 -22.03 64.85
N LEU A 201 4.12 -23.01 64.73
CA LEU A 201 3.64 -23.83 65.85
C LEU A 201 4.55 -25.04 66.04
N TYR A 202 5.29 -25.08 67.15
CA TYR A 202 6.01 -26.29 67.58
C TYR A 202 5.02 -27.23 68.27
N THR A 203 4.88 -28.47 67.79
CA THR A 203 4.00 -29.49 68.40
C THR A 203 4.78 -30.72 68.83
N SER A 204 4.34 -31.36 69.93
CA SER A 204 4.82 -32.68 70.38
C SER A 204 4.13 -33.85 69.67
N ASN A 205 3.06 -33.59 68.91
CA ASN A 205 2.31 -34.61 68.18
C ASN A 205 3.06 -35.07 66.91
N PRO A 206 2.92 -36.35 66.50
CA PRO A 206 3.49 -36.83 65.23
C PRO A 206 2.73 -36.22 64.04
N ILE A 207 3.43 -35.44 63.22
CA ILE A 207 2.89 -34.80 62.02
C ILE A 207 3.61 -35.29 60.75
N THR A 208 2.88 -35.45 59.65
CA THR A 208 3.44 -35.67 58.31
C THR A 208 3.71 -34.32 57.66
N VAL A 209 4.98 -33.93 57.60
CA VAL A 209 5.41 -32.68 56.94
C VAL A 209 5.61 -32.95 55.45
N ASP A 210 4.58 -32.69 54.65
CA ASP A 210 4.67 -32.61 53.19
C ASP A 210 3.71 -31.50 52.71
N MET A 211 4.26 -30.42 52.15
CA MET A 211 3.54 -29.20 51.83
C MET A 211 4.40 -28.35 50.87
N ASP A 212 4.02 -28.28 49.59
CA ASP A 212 4.70 -27.38 48.66
C ASP A 212 4.38 -25.90 48.99
N CYS A 213 5.40 -25.06 48.87
CA CYS A 213 5.35 -23.65 49.24
C CYS A 213 4.76 -22.84 48.08
N GLY A 214 3.46 -22.98 47.83
CA GLY A 214 2.76 -22.32 46.72
C GLY A 214 3.05 -20.82 46.63
N TYR A 215 3.41 -20.36 45.43
CA TYR A 215 3.80 -18.96 45.16
C TYR A 215 2.58 -18.02 45.23
N ASN A 216 2.74 -16.85 45.85
CA ASN A 216 1.70 -15.83 45.92
C ASN A 216 2.25 -14.46 45.49
N ASP A 217 1.76 -13.94 44.37
CA ASP A 217 2.26 -12.71 43.73
C ASP A 217 2.04 -11.45 44.59
N ASP A 218 0.98 -11.39 45.41
CA ASP A 218 0.74 -10.27 46.34
C ASP A 218 1.78 -10.20 47.48
N GLU A 219 2.33 -11.36 47.87
CA GLU A 219 3.33 -11.47 48.94
C GLU A 219 4.75 -11.35 48.39
N GLU A 220 5.05 -12.12 47.35
CA GLU A 220 6.39 -12.34 46.81
C GLU A 220 6.70 -11.47 45.58
N GLY A 221 5.73 -10.69 45.08
CA GLY A 221 5.86 -9.96 43.83
C GLY A 221 5.85 -10.90 42.61
N PRO A 222 6.17 -10.39 41.40
CA PRO A 222 6.25 -11.22 40.20
C PRO A 222 7.40 -12.23 40.30
N ARG A 223 7.16 -13.47 39.83
CA ARG A 223 8.12 -14.59 39.89
C ARG A 223 9.50 -14.18 39.34
N PRO A 224 10.64 -14.58 39.96
CA PRO A 224 11.97 -14.21 39.49
C PRO A 224 12.29 -14.55 38.03
N LYS A 225 11.63 -15.57 37.44
CA LYS A 225 11.77 -15.94 36.02
C LYS A 225 10.89 -15.10 35.07
N ALA A 226 9.88 -14.41 35.61
CA ALA A 226 8.98 -13.49 34.90
C ALA A 226 9.44 -12.01 34.99
N LEU A 227 10.31 -11.66 35.95
CA LEU A 227 10.91 -10.33 36.04
C LEU A 227 11.61 -9.92 34.72
N GLY A 228 11.35 -8.68 34.28
CA GLY A 228 11.93 -8.07 33.09
C GLY A 228 11.27 -8.43 31.76
N TRP A 229 10.28 -9.33 31.72
CA TRP A 229 9.53 -9.63 30.50
C TRP A 229 8.39 -8.62 30.28
N PHE A 230 8.23 -8.16 29.05
CA PHE A 230 7.18 -7.25 28.59
C PHE A 230 6.36 -7.90 27.49
N ALA A 231 5.04 -7.78 27.54
CA ALA A 231 4.14 -8.29 26.52
C ALA A 231 4.02 -7.31 25.35
N LEU A 232 4.41 -7.75 24.14
CA LEU A 232 4.08 -7.09 22.88
C LEU A 232 2.99 -7.88 22.17
N ARG A 233 1.95 -7.18 21.74
CA ARG A 233 0.89 -7.71 20.87
C ARG A 233 1.32 -7.55 19.40
N ALA A 234 0.72 -8.30 18.49
CA ALA A 234 0.99 -8.13 17.06
C ALA A 234 0.89 -6.66 16.60
N PHE A 235 1.80 -6.25 15.72
CA PHE A 235 2.05 -4.88 15.24
C PHE A 235 2.52 -3.86 16.29
N SER A 236 2.30 -4.08 17.59
CA SER A 236 2.78 -3.16 18.63
C SER A 236 4.31 -3.03 18.63
N GLN A 237 4.80 -1.89 19.09
CA GLN A 237 6.23 -1.61 19.18
C GLN A 237 6.63 -1.19 20.58
N ALA A 238 7.78 -1.69 21.05
CA ALA A 238 8.46 -1.18 22.22
C ALA A 238 9.49 -0.12 21.80
N PHE A 239 9.41 1.06 22.42
CA PHE A 239 10.50 2.02 22.48
C PHE A 239 11.35 1.69 23.70
N LEU A 240 12.59 1.28 23.47
CA LEU A 240 13.59 0.99 24.51
C LEU A 240 14.59 2.14 24.56
N SER A 241 14.78 2.75 25.72
CA SER A 241 15.77 3.81 25.93
C SER A 241 16.75 3.40 27.02
N PHE A 242 18.05 3.49 26.73
CA PHE A 242 19.16 3.11 27.61
C PHE A 242 20.03 4.35 27.87
N ASP A 243 19.92 4.96 29.05
CA ASP A 243 20.73 6.11 29.46
C ASP A 243 22.07 5.67 30.06
N LEU A 244 23.09 5.56 29.21
CA LEU A 244 24.41 5.04 29.55
C LEU A 244 25.40 6.15 29.98
N ARG A 245 24.92 7.38 30.22
CA ARG A 245 25.76 8.55 30.59
C ARG A 245 26.42 8.44 31.96
N ALA A 246 25.98 7.51 32.81
CA ALA A 246 26.55 7.26 34.13
C ALA A 246 27.76 6.31 34.12
N ILE A 247 28.09 5.69 32.98
CA ILE A 247 29.10 4.63 32.88
C ILE A 247 30.53 5.22 32.93
N PRO A 248 31.46 4.63 33.71
CA PRO A 248 32.88 5.00 33.69
C PRO A 248 33.52 4.88 32.31
N ALA A 249 34.41 5.82 31.95
CA ALA A 249 35.03 5.86 30.62
C ALA A 249 35.84 4.59 30.25
N ASP A 250 36.33 3.85 31.25
CA ASP A 250 37.10 2.60 31.10
C ASP A 250 36.23 1.37 30.75
N MET A 251 34.90 1.50 30.80
CA MET A 251 33.97 0.44 30.37
C MET A 251 33.68 0.56 28.88
N VAL A 252 34.28 -0.35 28.10
CA VAL A 252 34.11 -0.44 26.65
C VAL A 252 32.87 -1.28 26.34
N TYR A 253 32.03 -0.80 25.41
CA TYR A 253 30.87 -1.53 24.91
C TYR A 253 31.32 -2.76 24.09
N ASP A 254 30.49 -3.81 24.08
CA ASP A 254 30.77 -5.13 23.50
C ASP A 254 31.88 -5.94 24.19
N GLU A 255 32.85 -5.30 24.86
CA GLU A 255 33.92 -5.97 25.61
C GLU A 255 33.59 -6.16 27.10
N HIS A 256 33.22 -5.08 27.81
CA HIS A 256 33.03 -5.10 29.27
C HIS A 256 31.54 -5.26 29.64
N TYR A 257 30.67 -4.62 28.86
CA TYR A 257 29.21 -4.70 28.98
C TYR A 257 28.54 -4.72 27.60
N LYS A 258 27.36 -5.33 27.50
CA LYS A 258 26.63 -5.48 26.23
C LYS A 258 25.11 -5.39 26.46
N ILE A 259 24.40 -4.72 25.56
CA ILE A 259 22.93 -4.73 25.55
C ILE A 259 22.47 -6.06 24.94
N ALA A 260 21.46 -6.67 25.54
CA ALA A 260 20.85 -7.90 25.07
C ALA A 260 19.33 -7.76 24.97
N LEU A 261 18.75 -8.35 23.93
CA LEU A 261 17.31 -8.48 23.78
C LEU A 261 16.97 -9.95 23.55
N TYR A 262 16.22 -10.54 24.47
CA TYR A 262 15.62 -11.86 24.32
C TYR A 262 14.15 -11.75 23.92
N VAL A 263 13.67 -12.69 23.11
CA VAL A 263 12.28 -12.72 22.64
C VAL A 263 11.74 -14.15 22.75
N THR A 264 10.50 -14.29 23.22
CA THR A 264 9.74 -15.54 23.26
C THR A 264 8.46 -15.34 22.44
N PRO A 265 8.21 -16.13 21.39
CA PRO A 265 8.82 -17.43 21.08
C PRO A 265 10.01 -17.32 20.12
N SER A 266 11.05 -18.10 20.38
CA SER A 266 12.26 -18.21 19.56
C SER A 266 12.79 -19.64 19.61
N ILE A 267 13.50 -20.07 18.56
CA ILE A 267 14.04 -21.43 18.44
C ILE A 267 15.40 -21.34 17.75
N CYS A 268 16.48 -21.64 18.49
CA CYS A 268 17.84 -21.60 17.96
C CYS A 268 18.69 -22.78 18.46
N GLN A 269 19.78 -23.07 17.75
CA GLN A 269 20.77 -24.06 18.16
C GLN A 269 21.61 -23.56 19.34
N ASP A 270 21.69 -24.35 20.41
CA ASP A 270 22.62 -24.16 21.53
C ASP A 270 23.62 -25.32 21.56
N GLU A 271 24.92 -25.03 21.47
CA GLU A 271 25.94 -26.05 21.45
C GLU A 271 26.03 -26.76 22.80
N GLN A 272 25.85 -28.08 22.78
CA GLN A 272 25.82 -28.92 23.98
C GLN A 272 26.64 -30.19 23.76
N CYS A 273 27.23 -30.71 24.84
CA CYS A 273 27.91 -32.00 24.82
C CYS A 273 26.99 -33.13 25.32
N ASP A 274 27.14 -34.32 24.76
CA ASP A 274 26.68 -35.57 25.38
C ASP A 274 27.38 -35.78 26.74
N GLY A 275 26.80 -36.62 27.61
CA GLY A 275 27.35 -36.96 28.93
C GLY A 275 28.73 -37.65 28.90
N ARG A 276 29.30 -37.91 27.72
CA ARG A 276 30.68 -38.34 27.48
C ARG A 276 31.66 -37.20 27.18
N GLY A 277 31.20 -35.94 27.17
CA GLY A 277 32.00 -34.76 26.86
C GLY A 277 32.36 -34.64 25.37
N ILE A 278 31.45 -35.06 24.49
CA ILE A 278 31.57 -34.97 23.02
C ILE A 278 30.47 -34.01 22.53
N LEU A 279 30.82 -33.06 21.67
CA LEU A 279 29.85 -32.12 21.07
C LEU A 279 28.76 -32.88 20.30
N LYS A 280 27.48 -32.54 20.52
CA LYS A 280 26.38 -33.02 19.68
C LYS A 280 26.44 -32.36 18.28
N PRO A 281 26.05 -33.06 17.20
CA PRO A 281 25.78 -32.41 15.93
C PRO A 281 24.53 -31.51 16.03
N PRO A 282 24.43 -30.43 15.24
CA PRO A 282 23.24 -29.57 15.22
C PRO A 282 22.01 -30.31 14.67
N GLY A 283 20.89 -30.19 15.36
CA GLY A 283 19.59 -30.79 15.03
C GLY A 283 18.64 -30.69 16.22
N ASP A 284 17.48 -31.34 16.17
CA ASP A 284 16.41 -31.24 17.18
C ASP A 284 16.91 -31.43 18.63
N ASP A 285 17.92 -32.27 18.80
CA ASP A 285 18.59 -32.65 20.06
C ASP A 285 19.47 -31.54 20.69
N THR A 286 19.70 -30.42 19.97
CA THR A 286 20.44 -29.21 20.38
C THR A 286 19.60 -27.93 20.29
N GLU A 287 18.32 -28.03 19.95
CA GLU A 287 17.45 -26.87 19.81
C GLU A 287 16.89 -26.40 21.15
N THR A 288 16.89 -25.08 21.36
CA THR A 288 16.37 -24.46 22.58
C THR A 288 15.21 -23.54 22.27
N SER A 289 14.10 -23.73 22.99
CA SER A 289 12.93 -22.86 22.96
C SER A 289 12.50 -22.48 24.39
N PRO A 290 12.45 -21.18 24.74
CA PRO A 290 12.97 -20.05 23.98
C PRO A 290 14.49 -20.15 23.75
N CYS A 291 14.98 -19.42 22.74
CA CYS A 291 16.39 -19.34 22.40
C CYS A 291 17.23 -18.74 23.55
N ARG A 292 18.39 -19.35 23.83
CA ARG A 292 19.33 -18.90 24.87
C ARG A 292 20.28 -17.77 24.45
N GLN A 293 20.28 -17.40 23.17
CA GLN A 293 21.11 -16.34 22.60
C GLN A 293 20.25 -15.09 22.35
N PRO A 294 20.72 -13.87 22.68
CA PRO A 294 19.98 -12.65 22.37
C PRO A 294 20.02 -12.33 20.87
N ILE A 295 19.04 -11.58 20.39
CA ILE A 295 18.96 -11.14 19.00
C ILE A 295 20.21 -10.34 18.62
N VAL A 296 20.66 -10.50 17.36
CA VAL A 296 21.73 -9.68 16.80
C VAL A 296 21.22 -8.24 16.68
N LEU A 297 21.82 -7.33 17.44
CA LEU A 297 21.51 -5.90 17.34
C LEU A 297 22.19 -5.29 16.10
N PRO A 298 21.65 -4.18 15.56
CA PRO A 298 22.26 -3.43 14.45
C PRO A 298 23.76 -3.14 14.60
N SER A 299 24.51 -3.19 13.50
CA SER A 299 25.98 -3.16 13.51
C SER A 299 26.57 -1.80 13.91
N TRP A 300 25.81 -0.71 13.74
CA TRP A 300 26.25 0.64 14.11
C TRP A 300 26.45 0.82 15.62
N ILE A 301 25.76 0.06 16.48
CA ILE A 301 25.93 0.15 17.95
C ILE A 301 27.36 -0.28 18.34
N THR A 302 27.93 -1.25 17.62
CA THR A 302 29.31 -1.72 17.77
C THR A 302 30.34 -0.90 16.99
N SER A 303 29.95 0.18 16.30
CA SER A 303 30.89 1.05 15.57
C SER A 303 31.69 1.96 16.52
N SER A 304 32.86 2.41 16.07
CA SER A 304 33.67 3.44 16.77
C SER A 304 33.08 4.83 16.71
N ASP A 305 32.14 5.06 15.79
CA ASP A 305 31.72 6.40 15.37
C ASP A 305 30.44 6.84 16.11
N PHE A 306 29.70 5.90 16.68
CA PHE A 306 28.59 6.13 17.61
C PHE A 306 29.09 6.09 19.06
N GLU A 307 28.83 7.12 19.86
CA GLU A 307 29.32 7.21 21.26
C GLU A 307 28.35 6.50 22.22
N GLN A 308 28.68 5.26 22.61
CA GLN A 308 27.80 4.38 23.37
C GLN A 308 27.49 4.87 24.80
N ARG A 309 28.30 5.75 25.41
CA ARG A 309 28.08 6.26 26.77
C ARG A 309 27.06 7.41 26.82
N THR A 310 26.00 7.30 26.01
CA THR A 310 24.93 8.31 25.91
C THR A 310 23.55 7.65 25.99
N VAL A 311 22.49 8.31 25.53
CA VAL A 311 21.15 7.72 25.47
C VAL A 311 21.04 6.91 24.17
N VAL A 312 21.09 5.59 24.29
CA VAL A 312 20.91 4.66 23.16
C VAL A 312 19.43 4.29 23.07
N ASN A 313 18.77 4.63 21.97
CA ASN A 313 17.37 4.25 21.74
C ASN A 313 17.27 3.15 20.68
N LEU A 314 16.51 2.11 21.00
CA LEU A 314 16.20 0.99 20.11
C LEU A 314 14.69 0.81 20.05
N THR A 315 14.16 0.58 18.85
CA THR A 315 12.74 0.25 18.66
C THR A 315 12.59 -1.21 18.24
N VAL A 316 11.58 -1.88 18.78
CA VAL A 316 11.31 -3.30 18.56
C VAL A 316 9.86 -3.46 18.14
N MET A 317 9.62 -3.72 16.86
CA MET A 317 8.28 -3.94 16.30
C MET A 317 7.97 -5.43 16.26
N ALA A 318 6.86 -5.83 16.88
CA ALA A 318 6.43 -7.22 16.98
C ALA A 318 5.59 -7.63 15.76
N LEU A 319 5.99 -8.71 15.09
CA LEU A 319 5.22 -9.28 13.98
C LEU A 319 4.16 -10.32 14.43
N GLU A 320 4.21 -10.75 15.70
CA GLU A 320 3.25 -11.64 16.36
C GLU A 320 3.09 -11.27 17.84
N ASP A 321 2.13 -11.87 18.53
CA ASP A 321 2.03 -11.81 19.99
C ASP A 321 3.23 -12.51 20.65
N MET A 322 3.98 -11.79 21.47
CA MET A 322 5.26 -12.24 22.04
C MET A 322 5.60 -11.59 23.38
N LEU A 323 6.58 -12.16 24.08
CA LEU A 323 7.22 -11.56 25.24
C LEU A 323 8.64 -11.11 24.85
N ILE A 324 9.00 -9.87 25.14
CA ILE A 324 10.39 -9.37 25.00
C ILE A 324 11.04 -9.18 26.36
N LYS A 325 12.36 -9.33 26.43
CA LYS A 325 13.16 -9.09 27.63
C LYS A 325 14.46 -8.34 27.27
N PRO A 326 14.50 -7.02 27.45
CA PRO A 326 15.76 -6.29 27.46
C PRO A 326 16.56 -6.70 28.71
N GLU A 327 17.86 -6.93 28.57
CA GLU A 327 18.82 -7.11 29.67
C GLU A 327 20.11 -6.32 29.34
N ILE A 328 20.83 -5.85 30.36
CA ILE A 328 22.23 -5.43 30.19
C ILE A 328 23.12 -6.50 30.82
N HIS A 329 24.09 -6.99 30.06
CA HIS A 329 25.03 -8.02 30.47
C HIS A 329 26.35 -7.41 30.90
N LEU A 330 26.84 -7.78 32.10
CA LEU A 330 28.22 -7.57 32.51
C LEU A 330 29.02 -8.85 32.23
N LEU A 331 30.11 -8.71 31.47
CA LEU A 331 30.93 -9.81 30.96
C LEU A 331 32.32 -9.87 31.61
N TYR A 332 32.84 -8.72 32.02
CA TYR A 332 34.17 -8.63 32.63
C TYR A 332 34.10 -8.47 34.15
N GLY A 333 34.61 -9.46 34.87
CA GLY A 333 34.48 -9.56 36.33
C GLY A 333 35.02 -8.37 37.13
N LEU A 334 35.99 -7.64 36.56
CA LEU A 334 36.55 -6.42 37.15
C LEU A 334 35.49 -5.33 37.37
N PHE A 335 34.49 -5.23 36.48
CA PHE A 335 33.44 -4.22 36.52
C PHE A 335 32.14 -4.69 37.19
N LEU A 336 32.13 -5.84 37.89
CA LEU A 336 30.95 -6.28 38.66
C LEU A 336 30.57 -5.29 39.78
N ALA A 337 31.53 -4.54 40.32
CA ALA A 337 31.27 -3.46 41.27
C ALA A 337 30.64 -2.20 40.64
N ALA A 338 30.51 -2.15 39.30
CA ALA A 338 29.86 -1.06 38.57
C ALA A 338 28.37 -1.32 38.27
N GLU A 339 27.79 -2.40 38.80
CA GLU A 339 26.36 -2.74 38.63
C GLU A 339 25.42 -1.58 39.00
N ASP A 340 25.72 -0.87 40.09
CA ASP A 340 24.89 0.23 40.61
C ASP A 340 24.72 1.39 39.60
N PHE A 341 25.67 1.58 38.68
CA PHE A 341 25.58 2.61 37.62
C PHE A 341 24.53 2.28 36.54
N PHE A 342 24.02 1.04 36.48
CA PHE A 342 22.98 0.60 35.55
C PHE A 342 21.58 0.52 36.19
N VAL A 343 21.44 0.86 37.48
CA VAL A 343 20.14 0.87 38.15
C VAL A 343 19.30 2.05 37.64
N ASN A 344 18.06 1.77 37.22
CA ASN A 344 17.10 2.73 36.64
C ASN A 344 17.56 3.43 35.33
N THR A 345 18.62 2.96 34.65
CA THR A 345 19.07 3.57 33.38
C THR A 345 18.23 3.20 32.16
N THR A 346 17.21 2.35 32.32
CA THR A 346 16.48 1.75 31.19
C THR A 346 14.97 1.92 31.31
N GLN A 347 14.38 2.49 30.26
CA GLN A 347 12.95 2.72 30.09
C GLN A 347 12.40 1.87 28.95
N VAL A 348 11.18 1.36 29.13
CA VAL A 348 10.38 0.70 28.11
C VAL A 348 9.03 1.40 28.02
N ASP A 349 8.66 1.83 26.82
CA ASP A 349 7.32 2.34 26.48
C ASP A 349 6.75 1.51 25.31
N ILE A 350 5.43 1.33 25.26
CA ILE A 350 4.78 0.39 24.32
C ILE A 350 3.56 1.05 23.67
N THR A 351 3.57 1.16 22.35
CA THR A 351 2.44 1.67 21.55
C THR A 351 1.89 0.57 20.64
N SER A 352 0.59 0.64 20.33
CA SER A 352 -0.12 -0.36 19.51
C SER A 352 -1.18 0.33 18.64
N PRO A 353 -1.49 -0.18 17.44
CA PRO A 353 -2.57 0.35 16.61
C PRO A 353 -3.92 0.31 17.32
N ALA A 354 -4.75 1.32 17.06
CA ALA A 354 -6.04 1.50 17.72
C ALA A 354 -7.10 2.27 16.90
N ARG A 355 -6.73 2.98 15.82
CA ARG A 355 -7.63 3.97 15.16
C ARG A 355 -7.92 3.79 13.68
N ALA A 356 -7.35 2.81 12.98
CA ALA A 356 -7.79 2.43 11.65
C ALA A 356 -9.23 1.84 11.66
N ASN A 357 -9.59 1.15 12.75
CA ASN A 357 -10.94 0.67 13.05
C ASN A 357 -11.21 0.75 14.56
N VAL A 358 -11.90 1.82 15.02
CA VAL A 358 -12.09 2.09 16.46
C VAL A 358 -13.28 1.32 17.04
N THR A 359 -13.02 0.31 17.87
CA THR A 359 -14.08 -0.47 18.57
C THR A 359 -14.38 0.01 20.00
N GLN A 360 -13.85 1.17 20.40
CA GLN A 360 -13.96 1.70 21.76
C GLN A 360 -15.37 2.25 22.06
N GLY A 361 -16.02 1.71 23.09
CA GLY A 361 -17.34 2.17 23.59
C GLY A 361 -18.52 1.25 23.20
N ILE A 362 -18.33 0.38 22.22
CA ILE A 362 -19.28 -0.67 21.81
C ILE A 362 -18.83 -2.02 22.43
N VAL A 363 -19.55 -3.11 22.17
CA VAL A 363 -19.07 -4.48 22.45
C VAL A 363 -17.82 -4.73 21.61
N ALA A 364 -16.65 -4.44 22.19
CA ALA A 364 -15.39 -4.40 21.46
C ALA A 364 -15.07 -5.75 20.80
N ASP A 365 -14.82 -5.72 19.48
CA ASP A 365 -14.40 -6.92 18.76
C ASP A 365 -13.04 -7.35 19.30
N SER A 366 -13.01 -8.56 19.84
CA SER A 366 -11.96 -9.03 20.72
C SER A 366 -11.48 -10.41 20.31
N ARG A 367 -10.29 -10.76 20.76
CA ARG A 367 -9.66 -12.06 20.54
C ARG A 367 -9.11 -12.58 21.87
N PRO A 368 -8.98 -13.90 22.06
CA PRO A 368 -8.15 -14.42 23.12
C PRO A 368 -6.71 -13.91 22.93
N LEU A 369 -6.06 -13.56 24.04
CA LEU A 369 -4.63 -13.32 24.11
C LEU A 369 -3.88 -14.60 23.75
N SER A 370 -2.74 -14.48 23.06
CA SER A 370 -1.91 -15.64 22.73
C SER A 370 -1.40 -16.35 23.99
N SER A 371 -1.46 -17.69 23.97
CA SER A 371 -0.93 -18.57 25.02
C SER A 371 0.57 -18.41 25.28
N VAL A 372 1.28 -17.72 24.37
CA VAL A 372 2.68 -17.30 24.50
C VAL A 372 2.86 -16.24 25.60
N ILE A 373 1.88 -15.33 25.76
CA ILE A 373 1.93 -14.21 26.69
C ILE A 373 1.33 -14.58 28.04
N SER A 374 0.17 -15.26 28.04
CA SER A 374 -0.45 -15.82 29.24
C SER A 374 -1.23 -17.08 28.90
N PHE A 375 -1.20 -18.07 29.79
CA PHE A 375 -2.07 -19.25 29.71
C PHE A 375 -3.53 -18.92 30.06
N GLU A 376 -3.80 -17.76 30.67
CA GLU A 376 -5.15 -17.26 30.85
C GLU A 376 -5.68 -16.71 29.51
N GLU A 377 -6.74 -17.32 28.96
CA GLU A 377 -7.41 -16.94 27.71
C GLU A 377 -8.19 -15.61 27.82
N ARG A 378 -7.54 -14.56 28.32
CA ARG A 378 -8.11 -13.23 28.51
C ARG A 378 -8.47 -12.63 27.15
N LEU A 379 -9.69 -12.11 27.03
CA LEU A 379 -10.11 -11.34 25.86
C LEU A 379 -9.42 -9.95 25.84
N VAL A 380 -8.91 -9.60 24.67
CA VAL A 380 -8.18 -8.36 24.36
C VAL A 380 -8.78 -7.75 23.08
N PRO A 381 -8.92 -6.42 22.96
CA PRO A 381 -9.41 -5.79 21.73
C PRO A 381 -8.52 -6.16 20.54
N ARG A 382 -9.14 -6.43 19.38
CA ARG A 382 -8.43 -6.87 18.18
C ARG A 382 -7.69 -5.70 17.51
N GLU A 383 -6.44 -5.92 17.15
CA GLU A 383 -5.61 -4.96 16.42
C GLU A 383 -5.94 -4.93 14.93
N TYR A 384 -6.04 -3.73 14.38
CA TYR A 384 -6.26 -3.44 12.96
C TYR A 384 -5.18 -2.47 12.46
N THR A 385 -4.59 -2.74 11.30
CA THR A 385 -3.62 -1.83 10.67
C THR A 385 -3.81 -1.83 9.16
N PHE A 386 -3.53 -0.70 8.52
CA PHE A 386 -3.23 -0.70 7.08
C PHE A 386 -1.90 -1.43 6.83
N VAL A 387 -1.80 -2.07 5.66
CA VAL A 387 -0.60 -2.78 5.19
C VAL A 387 -0.31 -2.38 3.75
N ALA A 388 0.98 -2.31 3.43
CA ALA A 388 1.46 -2.21 2.05
C ALA A 388 1.60 -3.61 1.45
N ILE A 389 1.45 -3.73 0.13
CA ILE A 389 1.69 -4.96 -0.62
C ILE A 389 2.68 -4.63 -1.74
N TYR A 390 3.82 -5.31 -1.72
CA TYR A 390 4.83 -5.19 -2.77
C TYR A 390 4.82 -6.46 -3.63
N ARG A 391 4.60 -6.30 -4.94
CA ARG A 391 4.52 -7.39 -5.92
C ARG A 391 5.83 -7.51 -6.71
N HIS A 392 6.28 -8.74 -6.96
CA HIS A 392 7.54 -9.02 -7.67
C HIS A 392 7.54 -8.42 -9.08
N GLU A 393 6.38 -8.31 -9.74
CA GLU A 393 6.20 -7.67 -11.04
C GLU A 393 6.82 -6.25 -11.11
N TYR A 394 6.71 -5.45 -10.04
CA TYR A 394 7.23 -4.08 -10.00
C TYR A 394 8.77 -4.01 -10.07
N SER A 395 9.45 -5.09 -9.66
CA SER A 395 10.92 -5.22 -9.76
C SER A 395 11.45 -5.21 -11.21
N LEU A 396 10.57 -5.38 -12.20
CA LEU A 396 10.91 -5.25 -13.63
C LEU A 396 11.02 -3.79 -14.07
N VAL A 397 10.41 -2.84 -13.34
CA VAL A 397 10.34 -1.41 -13.69
C VAL A 397 11.26 -0.57 -12.80
N THR A 398 11.28 -0.84 -11.50
CA THR A 398 12.16 -0.20 -10.51
C THR A 398 12.94 -1.27 -9.72
N PRO A 399 14.12 -0.97 -9.15
CA PRO A 399 14.80 -1.88 -8.23
C PRO A 399 13.92 -2.32 -7.04
N VAL A 400 14.21 -3.49 -6.45
CA VAL A 400 13.51 -3.92 -5.22
C VAL A 400 13.84 -3.00 -4.03
N PRO A 401 12.90 -2.77 -3.10
CA PRO A 401 13.16 -1.96 -1.91
C PRO A 401 14.24 -2.59 -1.03
N LEU A 402 15.19 -1.79 -0.55
CA LEU A 402 16.31 -2.25 0.28
C LEU A 402 15.86 -2.77 1.66
N ASN A 403 14.71 -2.30 2.15
CA ASN A 403 14.09 -2.75 3.39
C ASN A 403 13.11 -3.94 3.23
N LEU A 404 13.33 -4.84 2.27
CA LEU A 404 12.64 -6.13 2.22
C LEU A 404 12.89 -6.93 3.52
N PRO A 405 11.88 -7.62 4.07
CA PRO A 405 12.01 -8.21 5.40
C PRO A 405 12.94 -9.44 5.38
N PRO A 406 13.73 -9.64 6.46
CA PRO A 406 14.45 -10.88 6.70
C PRO A 406 13.47 -12.05 6.89
N ARG A 407 13.95 -13.29 6.74
CA ARG A 407 13.09 -14.48 6.79
C ARG A 407 13.76 -15.73 7.39
N PHE A 408 12.94 -16.68 7.79
CA PHE A 408 13.28 -18.04 8.24
C PHE A 408 14.40 -18.08 9.30
N ASP A 409 15.61 -18.46 8.93
CA ASP A 409 16.76 -18.62 9.82
C ASP A 409 17.23 -17.29 10.41
N GLN A 410 16.97 -16.17 9.72
CA GLN A 410 17.24 -14.82 10.24
C GLN A 410 16.34 -14.48 11.44
N PHE A 411 15.23 -15.19 11.65
CA PHE A 411 14.33 -15.03 12.80
C PHE A 411 14.50 -16.10 13.91
N GLU A 412 15.53 -16.95 13.89
CA GLU A 412 15.72 -18.00 14.93
C GLU A 412 15.70 -17.45 16.37
N ARG A 413 16.22 -16.24 16.57
CA ARG A 413 16.27 -15.59 17.90
C ARG A 413 15.02 -14.77 18.26
N GLY A 414 14.03 -14.68 17.38
CA GLY A 414 12.72 -14.03 17.60
C GLY A 414 12.21 -13.25 16.39
N ARG A 415 10.89 -13.28 16.12
CA ARG A 415 10.25 -12.67 14.94
C ARG A 415 9.94 -11.17 15.10
N VAL A 416 10.97 -10.36 15.38
CA VAL A 416 10.87 -8.89 15.54
C VAL A 416 11.65 -8.14 14.47
N LEU A 417 11.20 -6.92 14.17
CA LEU A 417 11.99 -5.94 13.41
C LEU A 417 12.59 -4.92 14.40
N ILE A 418 13.91 -4.98 14.59
CA ILE A 418 14.68 -4.02 15.39
C ILE A 418 15.11 -2.86 14.49
N LYS A 419 15.14 -1.64 15.06
CA LYS A 419 15.44 -0.40 14.32
C LYS A 419 16.14 0.61 15.23
N ALA A 420 17.11 1.35 14.68
CA ALA A 420 17.71 2.49 15.38
C ALA A 420 16.68 3.60 15.63
N ASN A 421 16.91 4.40 16.67
CA ASN A 421 16.19 5.66 16.84
C ASN A 421 17.17 6.78 17.25
N VAL A 422 17.87 7.34 16.26
CA VAL A 422 18.50 8.65 16.40
C VAL A 422 17.38 9.70 16.26
N SER A 423 17.11 10.40 17.36
CA SER A 423 16.07 11.43 17.42
C SER A 423 16.49 12.69 16.67
N VAL A 424 15.50 13.42 16.16
CA VAL A 424 15.75 14.70 15.46
C VAL A 424 16.35 15.72 16.44
N GLY A 425 17.58 16.16 16.16
CA GLY A 425 18.32 17.10 17.01
C GLY A 425 19.24 16.44 18.04
N SER A 426 19.47 15.12 17.98
CA SER A 426 20.58 14.48 18.69
C SER A 426 21.93 14.85 18.07
N ASP A 427 22.97 14.96 18.90
CA ASP A 427 24.37 15.14 18.47
C ASP A 427 24.99 13.83 17.93
N GLN A 428 24.32 12.69 18.09
CA GLN A 428 24.80 11.39 17.58
C GLN A 428 24.70 11.30 16.04
N PRO A 429 25.69 10.69 15.35
CA PRO A 429 25.58 10.44 13.92
C PRO A 429 24.51 9.38 13.63
N ASN A 430 23.66 9.66 12.64
CA ASN A 430 22.72 8.67 12.09
C ASN A 430 23.49 7.74 11.15
N LEU A 431 24.14 6.72 11.71
CA LEU A 431 24.90 5.74 10.94
C LEU A 431 23.96 4.76 10.22
N ARG A 432 24.31 4.39 9.00
CA ARG A 432 23.58 3.40 8.21
C ARG A 432 23.97 1.98 8.66
N ASP A 433 22.99 1.13 8.96
CA ASP A 433 23.26 -0.28 9.20
C ASP A 433 23.55 -1.03 7.89
N ILE A 434 24.36 -2.08 7.95
CA ILE A 434 24.66 -2.90 6.76
C ILE A 434 23.46 -3.84 6.52
N PRO A 435 22.69 -3.70 5.43
CA PRO A 435 21.53 -4.55 5.21
C PRO A 435 21.94 -6.01 5.10
N THR A 436 21.21 -6.90 5.79
CA THR A 436 21.45 -8.34 5.71
C THR A 436 21.32 -8.79 4.26
N PRO A 437 22.34 -9.45 3.66
CA PRO A 437 22.36 -9.70 2.23
C PRO A 437 21.19 -10.59 1.81
N LEU A 438 20.25 -10.01 1.05
CA LEU A 438 19.08 -10.72 0.55
C LEU A 438 19.54 -11.90 -0.34
N PRO A 439 19.01 -13.11 -0.14
CA PRO A 439 19.39 -14.26 -0.96
C PRO A 439 18.98 -14.04 -2.42
N LEU A 440 19.86 -14.39 -3.37
CA LEU A 440 19.60 -14.30 -4.83
C LEU A 440 18.30 -15.00 -5.30
N ASN A 441 17.74 -15.87 -4.47
CA ASN A 441 16.53 -16.64 -4.73
C ASN A 441 15.35 -16.21 -3.84
N TYR A 442 15.30 -14.96 -3.34
CA TYR A 442 14.24 -14.47 -2.42
C TYR A 442 12.82 -14.84 -2.88
N TRP A 443 12.49 -14.60 -4.15
CA TRP A 443 11.18 -14.88 -4.76
C TRP A 443 10.91 -16.35 -5.12
N LYS A 444 11.86 -17.26 -4.86
CA LYS A 444 11.76 -18.69 -5.19
C LYS A 444 11.58 -19.54 -3.92
N LEU A 445 11.47 -20.85 -4.11
CA LEU A 445 11.46 -21.82 -3.01
C LEU A 445 12.78 -21.68 -2.21
N PRO A 446 12.72 -21.48 -0.88
CA PRO A 446 13.90 -21.15 -0.07
C PRO A 446 14.75 -22.37 0.33
N TYR A 447 14.18 -23.57 0.28
CA TYR A 447 14.85 -24.85 0.58
C TYR A 447 14.65 -25.84 -0.56
N ASP A 448 15.48 -26.89 -0.63
CA ASP A 448 15.52 -27.85 -1.75
C ASP A 448 14.19 -28.60 -2.00
N THR A 449 13.28 -28.65 -1.02
CA THR A 449 11.98 -29.30 -1.16
C THR A 449 10.83 -28.48 -0.56
N LEU A 450 9.62 -28.73 -1.06
CA LEU A 450 8.39 -28.16 -0.51
C LEU A 450 8.14 -28.64 0.93
N GLU A 451 8.34 -29.93 1.21
CA GLU A 451 8.16 -30.51 2.55
C GLU A 451 9.07 -29.85 3.60
N THR A 452 10.35 -29.65 3.28
CA THR A 452 11.27 -28.91 4.16
C THR A 452 10.87 -27.44 4.30
N THR A 453 10.30 -26.84 3.25
CA THR A 453 9.82 -25.44 3.30
C THR A 453 8.59 -25.31 4.21
N VAL A 454 7.62 -26.22 4.12
CA VAL A 454 6.45 -26.28 5.01
C VAL A 454 6.90 -26.47 6.47
N ALA A 455 7.80 -27.44 6.73
CA ALA A 455 8.33 -27.69 8.07
C ALA A 455 9.06 -26.47 8.65
N LYS A 456 9.87 -25.75 7.84
CA LYS A 456 10.61 -24.56 8.25
C LYS A 456 9.70 -23.33 8.44
N THR A 457 8.67 -23.17 7.61
CA THR A 457 7.62 -22.15 7.76
C THR A 457 6.88 -22.34 9.09
N ALA A 458 6.46 -23.58 9.41
CA ALA A 458 5.81 -23.90 10.68
C ALA A 458 6.74 -23.70 11.89
N LYS A 459 8.01 -24.10 11.78
CA LYS A 459 9.01 -23.96 12.85
C LYS A 459 9.26 -22.50 13.24
N TYR A 460 9.60 -21.66 12.26
CA TYR A 460 9.95 -20.25 12.50
C TYR A 460 8.72 -19.33 12.51
N ARG A 461 7.53 -19.87 12.20
CA ARG A 461 6.27 -19.12 12.05
C ARG A 461 6.43 -18.00 11.02
N GLU A 462 6.91 -18.33 9.83
CA GLU A 462 7.17 -17.33 8.79
C GLU A 462 5.87 -16.78 8.18
N THR A 463 5.79 -15.46 8.00
CA THR A 463 4.65 -14.75 7.39
C THR A 463 4.98 -14.20 6.00
N PHE A 464 6.24 -13.92 5.69
CA PHE A 464 6.69 -13.38 4.41
C PHE A 464 6.93 -14.51 3.38
N GLN A 465 5.89 -15.29 3.14
CA GLN A 465 5.95 -16.60 2.49
C GLN A 465 4.81 -16.80 1.47
N GLY A 466 5.03 -17.70 0.50
CA GLY A 466 4.15 -17.92 -0.65
C GLY A 466 3.58 -19.33 -0.79
N LEU A 467 3.45 -20.11 0.29
CA LEU A 467 2.68 -21.35 0.30
C LEU A 467 1.18 -21.05 0.14
N SER A 468 0.48 -21.91 -0.60
CA SER A 468 -0.98 -21.94 -0.61
C SER A 468 -1.55 -22.31 0.78
N ALA A 469 -2.81 -21.95 1.06
CA ALA A 469 -3.52 -22.46 2.24
C ALA A 469 -3.54 -24.00 2.33
N ALA A 470 -3.50 -24.70 1.19
CA ALA A 470 -3.43 -26.16 1.11
C ALA A 470 -2.02 -26.74 1.35
N HIS A 471 -0.98 -25.90 1.40
CA HIS A 471 0.43 -26.28 1.56
C HIS A 471 0.96 -27.21 0.45
N ASP A 472 0.29 -27.25 -0.70
CA ASP A 472 0.57 -28.12 -1.85
C ASP A 472 1.45 -27.46 -2.94
N THR A 473 1.54 -26.14 -2.90
CA THR A 473 2.18 -25.30 -3.92
C THR A 473 2.86 -24.10 -3.25
N TYR A 474 3.90 -23.57 -3.90
CA TYR A 474 4.64 -22.39 -3.46
C TYR A 474 4.80 -21.42 -4.64
N ALA A 475 4.20 -20.24 -4.53
CA ALA A 475 4.31 -19.13 -5.48
C ALA A 475 4.41 -17.82 -4.69
N MET A 476 5.61 -17.23 -4.65
CA MET A 476 5.87 -15.97 -3.95
C MET A 476 5.90 -14.81 -4.94
N GLU A 477 4.71 -14.34 -5.32
CA GLU A 477 4.55 -13.20 -6.25
C GLU A 477 4.36 -11.85 -5.52
N GLN A 478 4.06 -11.88 -4.21
CA GLN A 478 3.81 -10.70 -3.37
C GLN A 478 4.32 -10.85 -1.93
N VAL A 479 4.53 -9.72 -1.26
CA VAL A 479 4.80 -9.63 0.19
C VAL A 479 3.89 -8.59 0.82
N VAL A 480 3.23 -8.95 1.94
CA VAL A 480 2.40 -8.04 2.74
C VAL A 480 3.25 -7.46 3.88
N LEU A 481 3.33 -6.14 3.99
CA LEU A 481 4.21 -5.41 4.89
C LEU A 481 3.41 -4.48 5.84
N PRO A 482 3.62 -4.56 7.17
CA PRO A 482 3.03 -3.62 8.14
C PRO A 482 3.80 -2.30 8.27
N TYR A 483 4.76 -2.07 7.37
CA TYR A 483 5.65 -0.90 7.33
C TYR A 483 5.80 -0.42 5.87
N LEU A 484 6.24 0.82 5.67
CA LEU A 484 6.43 1.37 4.32
C LEU A 484 7.65 0.75 3.61
N PRO A 485 7.51 0.22 2.37
CA PRO A 485 8.64 -0.16 1.54
C PRO A 485 9.37 1.08 1.00
N PHE A 486 10.61 0.89 0.52
CA PHE A 486 11.53 1.90 -0.03
C PHE A 486 12.05 2.94 0.97
N PHE A 487 11.19 3.46 1.85
CA PHE A 487 11.58 4.45 2.85
C PHE A 487 12.34 3.80 4.01
N SER A 488 13.67 3.86 3.94
CA SER A 488 14.60 3.38 4.96
C SER A 488 15.60 4.46 5.38
N HIS A 489 16.37 4.17 6.42
CA HIS A 489 17.34 5.07 7.04
C HIS A 489 16.77 6.46 7.43
N CYS A 490 15.54 6.48 7.91
CA CYS A 490 14.88 7.67 8.45
C CYS A 490 15.20 7.87 9.94
N ARG A 491 15.38 9.12 10.38
CA ARG A 491 15.43 9.44 11.82
C ARG A 491 14.15 8.95 12.51
N THR A 492 14.26 8.55 13.77
CA THR A 492 13.21 7.86 14.55
C THR A 492 12.93 6.38 14.19
N TYR A 493 13.03 5.96 12.93
CA TYR A 493 12.53 4.64 12.48
C TYR A 493 13.53 3.73 11.75
N ASP A 494 14.69 4.26 11.35
CA ASP A 494 15.73 3.55 10.60
C ASP A 494 15.13 2.86 9.36
N SER A 495 15.30 1.54 9.19
CA SER A 495 14.85 0.81 8.01
C SER A 495 13.33 0.50 7.93
N TYR A 496 12.57 0.58 9.03
CA TYR A 496 11.23 -0.03 9.13
C TYR A 496 10.15 0.91 9.70
N ILE A 497 9.55 1.76 8.88
CA ILE A 497 8.56 2.75 9.34
C ILE A 497 7.15 2.13 9.47
N PRO A 498 6.59 1.90 10.68
CA PRO A 498 5.28 1.24 10.82
C PRO A 498 4.17 2.13 10.26
N ILE A 499 3.25 1.55 9.49
CA ILE A 499 2.18 2.33 8.85
C ILE A 499 1.25 2.95 9.90
N TYR A 500 0.77 2.19 10.89
CA TYR A 500 -0.11 2.75 11.93
C TYR A 500 0.54 3.90 12.73
N ASP A 501 1.84 3.87 13.01
CA ASP A 501 2.50 4.89 13.83
C ASP A 501 2.79 6.18 13.04
N LEU A 502 2.75 6.13 11.71
CA LEU A 502 2.71 7.32 10.86
C LEU A 502 1.34 7.99 10.85
N LEU A 503 0.25 7.22 10.91
CA LEU A 503 -1.12 7.71 10.72
C LEU A 503 -1.85 7.98 12.05
N GLU A 504 -1.48 7.27 13.11
CA GLU A 504 -2.23 7.23 14.37
C GLU A 504 -1.52 7.89 15.57
N SER A 505 -0.23 8.21 15.50
CA SER A 505 0.55 8.62 16.69
C SER A 505 -0.01 9.88 17.37
N PRO A 506 -0.45 9.81 18.65
CA PRO A 506 -1.16 10.90 19.33
C PRO A 506 -0.25 12.06 19.76
N VAL A 507 1.07 11.88 19.71
CA VAL A 507 2.07 12.91 20.07
C VAL A 507 2.66 13.57 18.82
N GLU A 508 2.85 12.81 17.75
CA GLU A 508 3.60 13.22 16.57
C GLU A 508 2.72 13.80 15.45
N CYS A 509 1.45 13.42 15.37
CA CYS A 509 0.52 13.91 14.35
C CYS A 509 0.11 15.37 14.58
N GLN A 510 0.31 16.22 13.59
CA GLN A 510 -0.02 17.65 13.64
C GLN A 510 -1.05 18.01 12.56
N LEU A 511 -1.63 19.22 12.63
CA LEU A 511 -2.33 19.82 11.49
C LEU A 511 -1.30 20.56 10.61
N PRO A 512 -1.52 20.68 9.29
CA PRO A 512 -0.59 21.38 8.40
C PRO A 512 -0.26 22.82 8.83
N GLY A 513 0.89 23.30 8.35
CA GLY A 513 1.40 24.63 8.65
C GLY A 513 0.48 25.78 8.25
N LEU A 514 0.75 26.97 8.79
CA LEU A 514 0.00 28.20 8.49
C LEU A 514 0.21 28.71 7.04
N GLU A 515 1.17 28.13 6.32
CA GLU A 515 1.48 28.43 4.92
C GLU A 515 0.51 27.76 3.94
N VAL A 516 -0.06 26.60 4.32
CA VAL A 516 -1.04 25.86 3.51
C VAL A 516 -2.47 26.25 3.90
N PHE A 517 -2.77 26.27 5.20
CA PHE A 517 -4.11 26.61 5.70
C PHE A 517 -4.06 27.74 6.71
N ASP A 518 -4.90 28.76 6.47
CA ASP A 518 -5.04 29.94 7.31
C ASP A 518 -5.23 29.62 8.81
N ARG A 519 -4.86 30.57 9.67
CA ARG A 519 -5.13 30.48 11.12
C ARG A 519 -6.61 30.29 11.45
N ASN A 520 -7.49 30.81 10.58
CA ASN A 520 -8.94 30.77 10.74
C ASN A 520 -9.60 29.52 10.12
N TRP A 521 -8.82 28.58 9.57
CA TRP A 521 -9.36 27.33 9.02
C TRP A 521 -10.09 26.54 10.11
N TRP A 522 -11.36 26.21 9.85
CA TRP A 522 -12.29 25.68 10.84
C TRP A 522 -11.80 24.38 11.50
N ARG A 523 -11.06 23.53 10.78
CA ARG A 523 -10.52 22.25 11.29
C ARG A 523 -9.63 22.46 12.51
N ARG A 524 -8.93 23.61 12.62
CA ARG A 524 -8.08 23.99 13.77
C ARG A 524 -8.86 24.26 15.07
N THR A 525 -10.19 24.19 15.07
CA THR A 525 -11.00 24.21 16.31
C THR A 525 -10.97 22.88 17.07
N PHE A 526 -10.59 21.80 16.39
CA PHE A 526 -10.41 20.46 16.93
C PHE A 526 -8.92 20.09 16.93
N PRO A 527 -8.49 19.13 17.76
CA PRO A 527 -7.16 18.54 17.64
C PRO A 527 -6.97 17.80 16.28
N PRO A 528 -5.72 17.54 15.87
CA PRO A 528 -5.40 16.76 14.66
C PRO A 528 -6.09 15.38 14.71
N ILE A 529 -6.08 14.77 15.90
CA ILE A 529 -6.77 13.53 16.22
C ILE A 529 -7.96 13.88 17.14
N PRO A 530 -9.20 13.92 16.63
CA PRO A 530 -10.41 14.15 17.44
C PRO A 530 -10.72 12.96 18.36
N ASN A 531 -11.57 13.16 19.37
CA ASN A 531 -12.16 12.02 20.09
C ASN A 531 -13.22 11.35 19.21
N GLN A 532 -13.52 10.08 19.50
CA GLN A 532 -14.52 9.30 18.77
C GLN A 532 -15.89 9.98 18.69
N ASP A 533 -16.32 10.66 19.76
CA ASP A 533 -17.60 11.37 19.84
C ASP A 533 -17.63 12.69 19.02
N ASP A 534 -16.46 13.25 18.68
CA ASP A 534 -16.31 14.46 17.87
C ASP A 534 -16.26 14.14 16.35
N ILE A 535 -16.24 12.85 15.96
CA ILE A 535 -16.11 12.44 14.55
C ILE A 535 -17.42 12.67 13.79
N ARG A 536 -17.32 13.42 12.68
CA ARG A 536 -18.42 13.66 11.73
C ARG A 536 -18.08 13.03 10.37
N VAL A 537 -18.81 11.97 10.03
CA VAL A 537 -18.83 11.39 8.68
C VAL A 537 -19.58 12.29 7.71
N VAL A 538 -19.27 12.18 6.42
CA VAL A 538 -20.02 12.81 5.31
C VAL A 538 -20.77 11.69 4.59
N ALA A 539 -22.07 11.57 4.81
CA ALA A 539 -22.88 10.56 4.13
C ALA A 539 -23.21 10.97 2.68
N PRO A 540 -23.66 10.05 1.80
CA PRO A 540 -24.07 10.37 0.43
C PRO A 540 -25.20 11.40 0.28
N THR A 541 -25.90 11.74 1.37
CA THR A 541 -26.92 12.79 1.43
C THR A 541 -26.37 14.18 1.74
N ASP A 542 -25.13 14.26 2.19
CA ASP A 542 -24.60 15.40 2.95
C ASP A 542 -23.84 16.33 2.00
N VAL A 543 -24.59 16.82 1.02
CA VAL A 543 -24.10 17.52 -0.17
C VAL A 543 -23.34 18.80 0.23
N LEU A 544 -22.06 18.86 -0.16
CA LEU A 544 -21.11 19.95 0.14
C LEU A 544 -20.69 20.06 1.62
N GLU A 545 -20.82 19.01 2.42
CA GLU A 545 -20.27 18.99 3.78
C GLU A 545 -18.78 18.57 3.84
N GLU A 546 -18.11 19.01 4.91
CA GLU A 546 -16.70 18.73 5.23
C GLU A 546 -16.63 17.77 6.45
N PRO A 547 -15.75 16.74 6.43
CA PRO A 547 -15.67 15.72 7.48
C PRO A 547 -14.86 16.19 8.70
N VAL A 548 -15.27 15.77 9.90
CA VAL A 548 -14.44 15.91 11.12
C VAL A 548 -13.88 14.54 11.45
N ALA A 549 -12.62 14.29 11.10
CA ALA A 549 -11.94 13.01 11.33
C ALA A 549 -10.41 13.21 11.47
N ASP A 550 -9.67 12.16 11.84
CA ASP A 550 -8.21 12.18 11.99
C ASP A 550 -7.51 12.88 10.81
N TYR A 551 -6.69 13.87 11.11
CA TYR A 551 -5.77 14.49 10.17
C TYR A 551 -4.37 14.40 10.77
N CYS A 552 -3.46 13.67 10.11
CA CYS A 552 -2.08 13.56 10.54
C CYS A 552 -1.15 14.13 9.45
N TYR A 553 -0.59 15.31 9.72
CA TYR A 553 0.55 15.84 8.99
C TYR A 553 1.80 15.62 9.83
N ARG A 554 2.86 15.03 9.24
CA ARG A 554 4.12 14.73 9.90
C ARG A 554 5.31 14.90 8.95
N GLN A 555 6.48 15.21 9.50
CA GLN A 555 7.74 15.35 8.76
C GLN A 555 8.83 14.49 9.40
N LEU A 556 9.61 13.80 8.58
CA LEU A 556 10.75 12.97 8.98
C LEU A 556 11.97 13.35 8.12
N GLN A 557 13.16 13.44 8.73
CA GLN A 557 14.42 13.53 7.97
C GLN A 557 14.93 12.12 7.68
N CYS A 558 15.23 11.85 6.42
CA CYS A 558 15.77 10.58 5.96
C CYS A 558 17.00 10.84 5.07
N ASN A 559 17.85 9.84 4.86
CA ASN A 559 18.89 9.92 3.83
C ASN A 559 18.78 8.73 2.87
N TYR A 560 19.09 8.94 1.59
CA TYR A 560 19.11 7.88 0.58
C TYR A 560 20.13 6.79 0.92
N GLU A 561 19.75 5.53 0.65
CA GLU A 561 20.59 4.35 0.87
C GLU A 561 21.25 3.86 -0.43
N GLU A 562 20.74 4.29 -1.57
CA GLU A 562 21.30 4.07 -2.89
C GLU A 562 22.56 4.93 -3.11
N ASP A 563 23.57 4.41 -3.83
CA ASP A 563 24.70 5.24 -4.24
C ASP A 563 24.25 6.22 -5.34
N LEU A 564 23.96 7.46 -4.94
CA LEU A 564 23.47 8.52 -5.83
C LEU A 564 24.37 8.72 -7.05
N ALA A 565 25.70 8.60 -6.90
CA ALA A 565 26.67 8.80 -7.98
C ALA A 565 26.63 7.67 -9.02
N SER A 566 26.19 6.47 -8.63
CA SER A 566 25.93 5.36 -9.55
C SER A 566 24.62 5.54 -10.33
N VAL A 567 24.47 4.82 -11.43
CA VAL A 567 23.24 4.80 -12.26
C VAL A 567 22.90 3.36 -12.57
N ASP A 568 21.72 2.93 -12.13
CA ASP A 568 21.20 1.58 -12.34
C ASP A 568 20.59 1.39 -13.75
N VAL A 569 20.38 0.13 -14.12
CA VAL A 569 19.75 -0.26 -15.40
C VAL A 569 18.26 0.10 -15.42
N ASN A 570 17.59 -0.06 -14.28
CA ASN A 570 16.22 0.39 -14.04
C ASN A 570 16.24 1.69 -13.24
N PRO A 571 15.34 2.66 -13.50
CA PRO A 571 15.25 3.88 -12.70
C PRO A 571 14.97 3.55 -11.24
N ARG A 572 15.73 4.18 -10.33
CA ARG A 572 15.52 4.06 -8.87
C ARG A 572 14.17 4.67 -8.49
N TRP A 573 13.62 4.36 -7.31
CA TRP A 573 12.25 4.75 -6.95
C TRP A 573 12.02 6.27 -6.96
N TYR A 574 13.03 7.07 -6.60
CA TYR A 574 13.02 8.55 -6.70
C TYR A 574 13.33 9.07 -8.12
N GLU A 575 13.90 8.24 -8.99
CA GLU A 575 14.11 8.50 -10.42
C GLU A 575 12.98 7.91 -11.30
N ALA A 576 11.92 7.39 -10.68
CA ALA A 576 10.76 6.84 -11.39
C ALA A 576 9.99 7.95 -12.14
N LYS A 577 9.19 7.55 -13.13
CA LYS A 577 8.43 8.49 -13.97
C LYS A 577 7.11 8.89 -13.31
N ASP A 578 6.52 9.96 -13.81
CA ASP A 578 5.14 10.33 -13.48
C ASP A 578 4.17 9.16 -13.73
N LEU A 579 3.17 9.02 -12.84
CA LEU A 579 2.20 7.91 -12.78
C LEU A 579 2.80 6.50 -12.70
N THR A 580 4.07 6.34 -12.30
CA THR A 580 4.61 5.01 -11.99
C THR A 580 4.07 4.47 -10.67
N HIS A 581 3.80 3.17 -10.65
CA HIS A 581 3.30 2.44 -9.51
C HIS A 581 4.47 1.74 -8.77
N LEU A 582 4.67 2.07 -7.49
CA LEU A 582 5.76 1.52 -6.68
C LEU A 582 5.33 0.34 -5.79
N PHE A 583 4.17 0.45 -5.15
CA PHE A 583 3.56 -0.57 -4.28
C PHE A 583 2.07 -0.27 -4.06
N ASP A 584 1.30 -1.28 -3.69
CA ASP A 584 -0.11 -1.15 -3.33
C ASP A 584 -0.28 -0.90 -1.83
N MET A 585 -1.38 -0.27 -1.42
CA MET A 585 -1.91 -0.31 -0.06
C MET A 585 -3.31 -0.91 -0.05
N LEU A 586 -3.67 -1.69 0.96
CA LEU A 586 -5.06 -2.18 1.09
C LEU A 586 -6.00 -1.03 1.46
N ASN A 587 -7.15 -0.96 0.77
CA ASN A 587 -8.13 0.08 1.00
C ASN A 587 -8.73 0.04 2.42
N GLU A 588 -8.87 -1.14 3.02
CA GLU A 588 -9.38 -1.35 4.39
C GLU A 588 -8.30 -1.96 5.30
N PRO A 589 -8.31 -1.64 6.62
CA PRO A 589 -7.30 -2.12 7.54
C PRO A 589 -7.54 -3.60 7.91
N VAL A 590 -6.47 -4.39 7.88
CA VAL A 590 -6.51 -5.83 8.14
C VAL A 590 -6.36 -6.15 9.62
N MET A 591 -7.03 -7.20 10.07
CA MET A 591 -6.79 -7.77 11.40
C MET A 591 -5.56 -8.70 11.39
N TYR A 592 -4.92 -8.87 12.54
CA TYR A 592 -3.77 -9.77 12.72
C TYR A 592 -3.97 -11.18 12.11
N ALA A 593 -5.16 -11.77 12.24
CA ALA A 593 -5.46 -13.10 11.70
C ALA A 593 -5.46 -13.18 10.15
N GLN A 594 -5.73 -12.07 9.46
CA GLN A 594 -5.58 -11.96 8.00
C GLN A 594 -4.10 -11.80 7.63
N TYR A 595 -3.37 -10.94 8.34
CA TYR A 595 -1.94 -10.72 8.10
C TYR A 595 -1.11 -12.02 8.21
N LEU A 596 -1.46 -12.93 9.13
CA LEU A 596 -0.82 -14.24 9.26
C LEU A 596 -0.96 -15.15 8.01
N GLN A 597 -1.88 -14.86 7.08
CA GLN A 597 -2.03 -15.60 5.82
C GLN A 597 -0.94 -15.23 4.78
N GLY A 598 -0.18 -14.14 5.01
CA GLY A 598 0.93 -13.74 4.13
C GLY A 598 0.48 -13.48 2.69
N GLY A 599 1.13 -14.12 1.72
CA GLY A 599 0.78 -13.98 0.30
C GLY A 599 -0.64 -14.46 -0.04
N ASP A 600 -1.21 -15.42 0.70
CA ASP A 600 -2.53 -15.97 0.42
C ASP A 600 -3.68 -14.96 0.70
N LEU A 601 -3.43 -13.96 1.56
CA LEU A 601 -4.35 -12.85 1.78
C LEU A 601 -4.60 -12.04 0.49
N TYR A 602 -3.54 -11.77 -0.28
CA TYR A 602 -3.67 -11.08 -1.57
C TYR A 602 -4.46 -11.92 -2.57
N ASN A 603 -4.16 -13.22 -2.65
CA ASN A 603 -4.85 -14.15 -3.56
C ASN A 603 -6.35 -14.27 -3.25
N THR A 604 -6.70 -14.35 -1.97
CA THR A 604 -8.10 -14.45 -1.52
C THR A 604 -8.87 -13.14 -1.70
N LEU A 605 -8.25 -11.98 -1.47
CA LEU A 605 -8.86 -10.68 -1.76
C LEU A 605 -9.06 -10.48 -3.27
N LEU A 606 -8.07 -10.80 -4.09
CA LEU A 606 -8.13 -10.73 -5.56
C LEU A 606 -9.17 -11.70 -6.17
N ALA A 607 -9.46 -12.82 -5.50
CA ALA A 607 -10.51 -13.75 -5.90
C ALA A 607 -11.92 -13.34 -5.41
N ALA A 608 -12.00 -12.58 -4.32
CA ALA A 608 -13.28 -12.18 -3.70
C ALA A 608 -13.85 -10.86 -4.24
N ALA A 609 -13.05 -10.02 -4.88
CA ALA A 609 -13.42 -8.67 -5.26
C ALA A 609 -12.78 -8.19 -6.57
N ASN A 610 -13.19 -7.00 -7.02
CA ASN A 610 -12.50 -6.27 -8.08
C ASN A 610 -11.07 -5.86 -7.66
N SER A 611 -10.28 -5.42 -8.65
CA SER A 611 -8.99 -4.73 -8.47
C SER A 611 -8.99 -3.63 -7.40
N ASP A 612 -10.14 -3.01 -7.18
CA ASP A 612 -10.34 -1.74 -6.49
C ASP A 612 -10.16 -1.83 -4.96
N ILE A 613 -9.78 -3.01 -4.44
CA ILE A 613 -9.29 -3.21 -3.06
C ILE A 613 -7.84 -2.74 -2.90
N PHE A 614 -7.04 -2.80 -3.98
CA PHE A 614 -5.64 -2.40 -3.98
C PHE A 614 -5.55 -0.94 -4.44
N VAL A 615 -5.11 -0.05 -3.53
CA VAL A 615 -4.89 1.37 -3.82
C VAL A 615 -3.44 1.53 -4.26
N PRO A 616 -3.15 1.77 -5.55
CA PRO A 616 -1.78 1.88 -6.03
C PRO A 616 -1.15 3.20 -5.54
N VAL A 617 0.09 3.13 -5.03
CA VAL A 617 0.88 4.33 -4.72
C VAL A 617 1.52 4.84 -6.00
N LEU A 618 0.98 5.95 -6.52
CA LEU A 618 1.39 6.57 -7.78
C LEU A 618 2.35 7.74 -7.54
N VAL A 619 3.44 7.80 -8.32
CA VAL A 619 4.40 8.91 -8.29
C VAL A 619 3.87 10.13 -9.06
N ASP A 620 3.90 11.31 -8.44
CA ASP A 620 3.81 12.62 -9.12
C ASP A 620 5.22 13.22 -9.20
N ARG A 621 5.67 13.52 -10.42
CA ARG A 621 6.98 14.11 -10.71
C ARG A 621 6.87 15.46 -11.46
N THR A 622 5.69 16.07 -11.49
CA THR A 622 5.41 17.31 -12.24
C THR A 622 6.31 18.49 -11.86
N ALA A 623 6.90 18.50 -10.65
CA ALA A 623 7.88 19.51 -10.24
C ALA A 623 9.21 19.44 -11.01
N ALA A 624 9.62 18.26 -11.50
CA ALA A 624 10.90 18.06 -12.20
C ALA A 624 10.96 18.80 -13.55
N GLU A 625 9.82 19.04 -14.19
CA GLU A 625 9.73 19.79 -15.46
C GLU A 625 10.12 21.27 -15.32
N ARG A 626 10.12 21.80 -14.09
CA ARG A 626 10.43 23.20 -13.79
C ARG A 626 11.93 23.52 -13.81
N ILE A 627 12.80 22.50 -13.96
CA ILE A 627 14.26 22.67 -13.96
C ILE A 627 14.78 22.97 -15.37
N GLU A 628 15.37 24.16 -15.54
CA GLU A 628 16.08 24.55 -16.76
C GLU A 628 17.27 23.61 -17.04
N GLY A 629 17.16 22.81 -18.09
CA GLY A 629 18.14 21.78 -18.47
C GLY A 629 17.55 20.37 -18.57
N GLY A 630 16.41 20.12 -17.90
CA GLY A 630 15.73 18.83 -17.88
C GLY A 630 16.27 17.88 -16.81
N CYS A 631 15.35 17.20 -16.12
CA CYS A 631 15.63 16.45 -14.89
C CYS A 631 15.15 14.99 -15.02
N LEU A 632 15.90 14.17 -15.77
CA LEU A 632 15.51 12.79 -16.12
C LEU A 632 16.22 11.72 -15.28
N LEU A 633 17.56 11.78 -15.19
CA LEU A 633 18.43 10.86 -14.46
C LEU A 633 19.41 11.68 -13.60
N GLN A 634 19.91 11.11 -12.50
CA GLN A 634 20.77 11.79 -11.52
C GLN A 634 20.12 13.08 -10.95
N CYS A 635 18.82 12.97 -10.70
CA CYS A 635 17.97 14.00 -10.09
C CYS A 635 17.36 13.43 -8.80
N TYR A 636 17.47 14.16 -7.70
CA TYR A 636 17.08 13.72 -6.36
C TYR A 636 16.08 14.71 -5.76
N PRO A 637 14.85 14.31 -5.41
CA PRO A 637 13.93 15.18 -4.70
C PRO A 637 14.36 15.35 -3.24
N ARG A 638 14.42 16.61 -2.76
CA ARG A 638 14.68 16.94 -1.35
C ARG A 638 13.41 16.99 -0.51
N SER A 639 12.25 17.05 -1.16
CA SER A 639 10.92 16.98 -0.54
C SER A 639 10.12 15.83 -1.16
N VAL A 640 9.81 14.81 -0.37
CA VAL A 640 9.01 13.66 -0.79
C VAL A 640 7.75 13.64 0.08
N THR A 641 6.58 13.85 -0.53
CA THR A 641 5.30 13.91 0.20
C THR A 641 4.43 12.69 -0.13
N LEU A 642 4.27 11.79 0.84
CA LEU A 642 3.31 10.70 0.77
C LEU A 642 1.94 11.21 1.24
N GLN A 643 1.00 11.39 0.31
CA GLN A 643 -0.37 11.78 0.57
C GLN A 643 -1.28 10.55 0.56
N LEU A 644 -2.05 10.38 1.64
CA LEU A 644 -2.94 9.24 1.88
C LEU A 644 -4.33 9.77 2.18
N MET A 645 -5.18 9.76 1.16
CA MET A 645 -6.52 10.34 1.21
C MET A 645 -7.55 9.24 1.49
N TYR A 646 -8.42 9.48 2.48
CA TYR A 646 -9.33 8.44 2.97
C TYR A 646 -10.78 8.92 3.14
N TYR A 647 -11.70 7.97 3.09
CA TYR A 647 -13.11 8.15 3.40
C TYR A 647 -13.42 7.57 4.80
N GLN A 648 -13.99 8.40 5.68
CA GLN A 648 -14.48 8.00 7.00
C GLN A 648 -15.90 7.43 6.82
N VAL A 649 -16.00 6.12 6.56
CA VAL A 649 -17.23 5.43 6.12
C VAL A 649 -18.28 5.37 7.23
N THR A 650 -17.82 5.07 8.44
CA THR A 650 -18.56 5.19 9.71
C THR A 650 -17.69 5.98 10.68
N SER A 651 -18.15 6.29 11.89
CA SER A 651 -17.29 6.82 12.95
C SER A 651 -16.07 5.93 13.25
N GLU A 652 -16.16 4.64 12.95
CA GLU A 652 -15.21 3.60 13.36
C GLU A 652 -14.25 3.23 12.22
N LEU A 653 -14.79 3.00 11.01
CA LEU A 653 -14.08 2.46 9.86
C LEU A 653 -13.57 3.55 8.91
N LYS A 654 -12.27 3.50 8.62
CA LYS A 654 -11.58 4.33 7.61
C LYS A 654 -11.23 3.47 6.40
N ARG A 655 -11.49 3.98 5.18
CA ARG A 655 -11.12 3.34 3.91
C ARG A 655 -10.22 4.28 3.11
N LEU A 656 -9.00 3.86 2.74
CA LEU A 656 -8.14 4.60 1.80
C LEU A 656 -8.80 4.66 0.42
N VAL A 657 -8.68 5.80 -0.24
CA VAL A 657 -9.30 6.07 -1.56
C VAL A 657 -8.23 6.39 -2.61
N SER A 658 -7.19 7.14 -2.25
CA SER A 658 -6.01 7.34 -3.10
C SER A 658 -4.73 7.45 -2.27
N ALA A 659 -3.62 7.07 -2.89
CA ALA A 659 -2.29 7.22 -2.35
C ALA A 659 -1.36 7.77 -3.44
N THR A 660 -0.76 8.94 -3.19
CA THR A 660 0.14 9.61 -4.12
C THR A 660 1.45 9.98 -3.45
N LEU A 661 2.54 9.89 -4.22
CA LEU A 661 3.89 10.20 -3.77
C LEU A 661 4.43 11.36 -4.60
N VAL A 662 4.31 12.56 -4.05
CA VAL A 662 4.69 13.82 -4.73
C VAL A 662 6.17 14.10 -4.50
N PHE A 663 6.92 14.24 -5.59
CA PHE A 663 8.33 14.62 -5.55
C PHE A 663 8.50 16.12 -5.86
N ASP A 664 9.10 16.83 -4.91
CA ASP A 664 9.35 18.27 -4.92
C ASP A 664 10.82 18.59 -4.58
N GLU A 665 11.22 19.84 -4.82
CA GLU A 665 12.56 20.37 -4.47
C GLU A 665 13.70 19.50 -5.05
N PHE A 666 13.61 19.22 -6.36
CA PHE A 666 14.62 18.46 -7.09
C PHE A 666 15.99 19.16 -7.16
N ASP A 667 17.05 18.37 -6.97
CA ASP A 667 18.45 18.78 -6.96
C ASP A 667 19.33 17.73 -7.67
N ASN A 668 20.51 18.13 -8.13
CA ASN A 668 21.47 17.30 -8.86
C ASN A 668 22.73 16.96 -8.03
N ASP A 669 22.88 17.48 -6.81
CA ASP A 669 24.07 17.21 -5.98
C ASP A 669 24.04 15.82 -5.34
N ALA A 670 24.76 14.88 -5.97
CA ALA A 670 24.92 13.50 -5.50
C ALA A 670 25.80 13.36 -4.23
N SER A 671 26.43 14.42 -3.74
CA SER A 671 27.20 14.39 -2.48
C SER A 671 26.32 14.63 -1.25
N VAL A 672 25.12 15.18 -1.44
CA VAL A 672 24.11 15.44 -0.41
C VAL A 672 23.06 14.34 -0.48
N SER A 673 22.95 13.52 0.56
CA SER A 673 22.06 12.35 0.58
C SER A 673 20.76 12.54 1.36
N ASP A 674 20.54 13.67 2.03
CA ASP A 674 19.35 13.85 2.85
C ASP A 674 18.12 14.34 2.05
N TYR A 675 16.94 13.98 2.56
CA TYR A 675 15.62 14.40 2.07
C TYR A 675 14.61 14.47 3.21
N THR A 676 13.55 15.25 3.01
CA THR A 676 12.40 15.35 3.92
C THR A 676 11.28 14.43 3.43
N LEU A 677 10.94 13.42 4.22
CA LEU A 677 9.73 12.61 4.03
C LEU A 677 8.58 13.26 4.79
N LYS A 678 7.65 13.85 4.04
CA LYS A 678 6.42 14.46 4.53
C LYS A 678 5.31 13.41 4.38
N VAL A 679 4.53 13.18 5.44
CA VAL A 679 3.38 12.26 5.41
C VAL A 679 2.13 13.07 5.73
N GLU A 680 1.13 12.97 4.85
CA GLU A 680 -0.15 13.64 4.99
C GLU A 680 -1.29 12.62 4.88
N TYR A 681 -1.96 12.38 6.00
CA TYR A 681 -3.13 11.52 6.11
C TYR A 681 -4.36 12.38 6.39
N ALA A 682 -5.28 12.46 5.43
CA ALA A 682 -6.38 13.43 5.46
C ALA A 682 -7.73 12.84 4.97
N PRO A 683 -8.85 13.24 5.58
CA PRO A 683 -10.18 12.80 5.16
C PRO A 683 -10.69 13.64 3.98
N LEU A 684 -11.28 12.97 2.98
CA LEU A 684 -11.82 13.62 1.77
C LEU A 684 -13.17 14.33 2.00
N ASN A 685 -13.31 15.53 1.44
CA ASN A 685 -14.55 16.31 1.44
C ASN A 685 -15.61 15.73 0.47
N TYR A 686 -16.89 16.11 0.61
CA TYR A 686 -17.98 15.62 -0.25
C TYR A 686 -17.66 15.72 -1.76
N ILE A 687 -17.04 16.82 -2.22
CA ILE A 687 -16.70 17.03 -3.63
C ILE A 687 -15.62 16.04 -4.08
N GLU A 688 -14.59 15.82 -3.26
CA GLU A 688 -13.47 14.93 -3.56
C GLU A 688 -13.90 13.45 -3.54
N LEU A 689 -14.77 13.07 -2.60
CA LEU A 689 -15.41 11.73 -2.57
C LEU A 689 -16.20 11.45 -3.86
N VAL A 690 -16.87 12.46 -4.42
CA VAL A 690 -17.55 12.36 -5.72
C VAL A 690 -16.54 12.28 -6.88
N ILE A 691 -15.43 13.03 -6.83
CA ILE A 691 -14.38 13.02 -7.86
C ILE A 691 -13.66 11.66 -7.93
N HIS A 692 -13.33 11.06 -6.78
CA HIS A 692 -12.67 9.76 -6.68
C HIS A 692 -13.62 8.56 -6.73
N PHE A 693 -14.90 8.77 -7.10
CA PHE A 693 -15.92 7.70 -7.19
C PHE A 693 -16.10 6.85 -5.91
N ALA A 694 -15.86 7.42 -4.72
CA ALA A 694 -15.84 6.68 -3.46
C ALA A 694 -17.23 6.26 -2.92
N PHE A 695 -18.31 6.72 -3.55
CA PHE A 695 -19.70 6.44 -3.17
C PHE A 695 -20.36 5.33 -4.01
N ASP A 696 -21.41 4.70 -3.48
CA ASP A 696 -22.18 3.69 -4.18
C ASP A 696 -22.74 4.17 -5.53
N LEU A 697 -22.82 3.24 -6.50
CA LEU A 697 -23.38 3.45 -7.85
C LEU A 697 -24.76 4.14 -7.85
N ASN A 698 -25.58 3.91 -6.83
CA ASN A 698 -26.89 4.57 -6.65
C ASN A 698 -26.79 6.10 -6.60
N VAL A 699 -25.74 6.63 -5.97
CA VAL A 699 -25.49 8.07 -5.81
C VAL A 699 -25.19 8.69 -7.17
N PHE A 700 -24.32 8.04 -7.96
CA PHE A 700 -23.99 8.48 -9.31
C PHE A 700 -25.19 8.41 -10.27
N MET A 701 -26.06 7.40 -10.18
CA MET A 701 -27.31 7.36 -10.96
C MET A 701 -28.22 8.58 -10.68
N VAL A 702 -28.34 9.01 -9.42
CA VAL A 702 -29.10 10.21 -9.05
C VAL A 702 -28.38 11.48 -9.53
N LEU A 703 -27.06 11.57 -9.33
CA LEU A 703 -26.26 12.72 -9.73
C LEU A 703 -26.31 12.98 -11.24
N PHE A 704 -26.11 11.95 -12.07
CA PHE A 704 -26.24 12.06 -13.52
C PHE A 704 -27.67 12.40 -13.95
N SER A 705 -28.69 11.90 -13.26
CA SER A 705 -30.09 12.29 -13.50
C SER A 705 -30.32 13.78 -13.23
N CYS A 706 -29.79 14.31 -12.12
CA CYS A 706 -29.85 15.73 -11.78
C CYS A 706 -29.08 16.63 -12.76
N ILE A 707 -27.92 16.20 -13.24
CA ILE A 707 -27.16 16.86 -14.32
C ILE A 707 -28.01 16.90 -15.61
N GLY A 708 -28.61 15.77 -15.99
CA GLY A 708 -29.52 15.67 -17.13
C GLY A 708 -30.71 16.62 -17.04
N PHE A 709 -31.41 16.66 -15.89
CA PHE A 709 -32.48 17.63 -15.64
C PHE A 709 -31.99 19.07 -15.75
N THR A 710 -30.81 19.37 -15.23
CA THR A 710 -30.19 20.71 -15.31
C THR A 710 -29.93 21.13 -16.76
N CYS A 711 -29.41 20.25 -17.61
CA CYS A 711 -29.29 20.48 -19.06
C CYS A 711 -30.65 20.79 -19.72
N THR A 712 -31.71 20.03 -19.37
CA THR A 712 -33.06 20.33 -19.91
C THR A 712 -33.63 21.66 -19.43
N ALA A 713 -33.32 22.08 -18.19
CA ALA A 713 -33.71 23.37 -17.65
C ALA A 713 -32.98 24.52 -18.36
N ILE A 714 -31.67 24.41 -18.57
CA ILE A 714 -30.86 25.38 -19.34
C ILE A 714 -31.42 25.54 -20.76
N ALA A 715 -31.70 24.44 -21.45
CA ALA A 715 -32.31 24.49 -22.79
C ALA A 715 -33.72 25.10 -22.78
N SER A 716 -34.51 24.86 -21.73
CA SER A 716 -35.85 25.45 -21.57
C SER A 716 -35.80 26.97 -21.32
N VAL A 717 -34.83 27.44 -20.52
CA VAL A 717 -34.57 28.88 -20.32
C VAL A 717 -34.07 29.54 -21.60
N PHE A 718 -33.16 28.88 -22.33
CA PHE A 718 -32.66 29.36 -23.63
C PHE A 718 -33.78 29.43 -24.69
N TRP A 719 -34.67 28.43 -24.71
CA TRP A 719 -35.89 28.45 -25.53
C TRP A 719 -36.84 29.59 -25.13
N LEU A 720 -37.00 29.87 -23.84
CA LEU A 720 -37.83 30.98 -23.36
C LEU A 720 -37.24 32.35 -23.75
N ILE A 721 -35.92 32.55 -23.60
CA ILE A 721 -35.22 33.79 -23.99
C ILE A 721 -35.33 34.02 -25.50
N THR A 722 -35.07 32.98 -26.31
CA THR A 722 -35.21 33.08 -27.77
C THR A 722 -36.66 33.33 -28.19
N ARG A 723 -37.63 32.66 -27.55
CA ARG A 723 -39.07 32.92 -27.76
C ARG A 723 -39.47 34.38 -27.46
N LEU A 724 -39.02 34.93 -26.33
CA LEU A 724 -39.29 36.31 -25.91
C LEU A 724 -38.61 37.36 -26.81
N THR A 725 -37.48 37.02 -27.45
CA THR A 725 -36.73 37.92 -28.34
C THR A 725 -37.11 37.79 -29.82
N THR A 726 -37.89 36.77 -30.21
CA THR A 726 -38.38 36.65 -31.60
C THR A 726 -39.31 37.81 -32.00
N ARG A 727 -39.05 38.41 -33.17
CA ARG A 727 -39.93 39.44 -33.79
C ARG A 727 -41.03 38.85 -34.69
N ILE A 728 -41.25 37.53 -34.64
CA ILE A 728 -42.20 36.82 -35.50
C ILE A 728 -43.61 36.99 -34.92
N ARG A 729 -44.56 37.44 -35.75
CA ARG A 729 -45.93 37.80 -35.31
C ARG A 729 -46.72 36.61 -34.75
N ASP A 730 -46.62 35.46 -35.39
CA ASP A 730 -47.32 34.23 -35.02
C ASP A 730 -46.31 33.08 -34.84
N PRO A 731 -45.56 33.04 -33.72
CA PRO A 731 -44.47 32.09 -33.55
C PRO A 731 -45.01 30.68 -33.21
N PRO A 732 -44.48 29.61 -33.84
CA PRO A 732 -45.12 28.28 -33.89
C PRO A 732 -45.34 27.65 -32.51
N LYS A 733 -46.39 26.82 -32.38
CA LYS A 733 -46.73 26.12 -31.13
C LYS A 733 -45.84 24.90 -30.92
N LEU A 734 -45.13 24.85 -29.79
CA LEU A 734 -44.30 23.70 -29.39
C LEU A 734 -45.21 22.49 -29.10
N ARG A 735 -45.12 21.43 -29.91
CA ARG A 735 -45.84 20.15 -29.70
C ARG A 735 -44.87 19.07 -29.22
N TYR A 736 -44.25 19.27 -28.07
CA TYR A 736 -43.15 18.43 -27.55
C TYR A 736 -43.46 16.92 -27.60
N LEU A 737 -44.58 16.48 -27.01
CA LEU A 737 -44.96 15.06 -27.00
C LEU A 737 -45.20 14.48 -28.40
N SER A 738 -45.80 15.25 -29.32
CA SER A 738 -46.01 14.80 -30.70
C SER A 738 -44.71 14.72 -31.51
N TYR A 739 -43.74 15.57 -31.19
CA TYR A 739 -42.41 15.58 -31.82
C TYR A 739 -41.55 14.42 -31.29
N LEU A 740 -41.54 14.21 -29.97
CA LEU A 740 -40.86 13.08 -29.31
C LEU A 740 -41.40 11.74 -29.82
N ALA A 741 -42.73 11.58 -29.88
CA ALA A 741 -43.37 10.34 -30.36
C ALA A 741 -43.13 10.05 -31.85
N LEU A 742 -42.72 11.05 -32.65
CA LEU A 742 -42.34 10.86 -34.04
C LEU A 742 -40.86 10.46 -34.19
N ILE A 743 -39.98 11.01 -33.35
CA ILE A 743 -38.52 10.94 -33.54
C ILE A 743 -37.83 9.88 -32.66
N ALA A 744 -38.31 9.61 -31.44
CA ALA A 744 -37.65 8.66 -30.54
C ALA A 744 -37.89 7.16 -30.86
N PRO A 745 -39.09 6.71 -31.29
CA PRO A 745 -39.32 5.28 -31.55
C PRO A 745 -38.53 4.70 -32.74
N PRO A 746 -38.40 5.35 -33.91
CA PRO A 746 -37.66 4.78 -35.04
C PRO A 746 -36.17 4.45 -34.76
N PRO A 747 -35.34 5.35 -34.18
CA PRO A 747 -33.93 5.05 -33.91
C PRO A 747 -33.77 4.02 -32.79
N THR A 748 -34.60 4.03 -31.75
CA THR A 748 -34.53 3.03 -30.67
C THR A 748 -34.85 1.62 -31.16
N ILE A 749 -35.89 1.47 -31.98
CA ILE A 749 -36.22 0.18 -32.62
C ILE A 749 -35.10 -0.25 -33.58
N GLY A 750 -34.58 0.67 -34.41
CA GLY A 750 -33.48 0.38 -35.33
C GLY A 750 -32.20 -0.09 -34.63
N ILE A 751 -31.84 0.55 -33.51
CA ILE A 751 -30.66 0.19 -32.71
C ILE A 751 -30.83 -1.16 -32.02
N VAL A 752 -31.99 -1.46 -31.44
CA VAL A 752 -32.24 -2.79 -30.82
C VAL A 752 -32.20 -3.90 -31.88
N LEU A 753 -32.76 -3.67 -33.06
CA LEU A 753 -32.72 -4.62 -34.18
C LEU A 753 -31.31 -4.82 -34.77
N ALA A 754 -30.44 -3.81 -34.70
CA ALA A 754 -29.06 -3.91 -35.19
C ALA A 754 -28.08 -4.47 -34.13
N SER A 755 -28.24 -4.08 -32.87
CA SER A 755 -27.32 -4.46 -31.79
C SER A 755 -27.46 -5.92 -31.36
N VAL A 756 -28.69 -6.46 -31.27
CA VAL A 756 -28.90 -7.85 -30.83
C VAL A 756 -28.22 -8.88 -31.75
N PRO A 757 -28.38 -8.85 -33.10
CA PRO A 757 -27.65 -9.76 -33.98
C PRO A 757 -26.13 -9.62 -33.85
N CYS A 758 -25.60 -8.39 -33.88
CA CYS A 758 -24.17 -8.14 -33.72
C CYS A 758 -23.63 -8.69 -32.39
N ALA A 759 -24.32 -8.43 -31.27
CA ALA A 759 -23.96 -8.94 -29.96
C ALA A 759 -23.98 -10.49 -29.90
N THR A 760 -24.96 -11.15 -30.54
CA THR A 760 -24.97 -12.62 -30.61
C THR A 760 -23.81 -13.20 -31.44
N VAL A 761 -23.41 -12.53 -32.52
CA VAL A 761 -22.27 -12.96 -33.35
C VAL A 761 -20.95 -12.71 -32.63
N ILE A 762 -20.78 -11.53 -32.02
CA ILE A 762 -19.60 -11.18 -31.22
C ILE A 762 -19.47 -12.12 -30.03
N GLY A 763 -20.55 -12.37 -29.28
CA GLY A 763 -20.57 -13.30 -28.15
C GLY A 763 -20.25 -14.75 -28.56
N ALA A 764 -20.74 -15.20 -29.73
CA ALA A 764 -20.40 -16.51 -30.27
C ALA A 764 -18.91 -16.63 -30.66
N PHE A 765 -18.31 -15.60 -31.25
CA PHE A 765 -16.87 -15.58 -31.52
C PHE A 765 -16.02 -15.46 -30.24
N TYR A 766 -16.45 -14.67 -29.27
CA TYR A 766 -15.77 -14.56 -27.98
C TYR A 766 -15.77 -15.91 -27.25
N LEU A 767 -16.92 -16.59 -27.14
CA LEU A 767 -17.05 -17.91 -26.52
C LEU A 767 -16.25 -19.00 -27.30
N LEU A 768 -16.13 -18.87 -28.62
CA LEU A 768 -15.26 -19.73 -29.44
C LEU A 768 -13.77 -19.54 -29.11
N LEU A 769 -13.32 -18.31 -28.84
CA LEU A 769 -11.92 -17.94 -28.64
C LEU A 769 -11.47 -18.02 -27.17
N ASN A 770 -12.34 -17.64 -26.24
CA ASN A 770 -12.10 -17.53 -24.80
C ASN A 770 -13.06 -18.48 -24.04
N GLY A 771 -12.55 -19.64 -23.62
CA GLY A 771 -13.33 -20.65 -22.89
C GLY A 771 -13.66 -20.31 -21.43
N ASP A 772 -12.97 -19.33 -20.83
CA ASP A 772 -13.06 -18.96 -19.40
C ASP A 772 -14.47 -18.57 -18.92
N VAL A 773 -15.37 -18.21 -19.84
CA VAL A 773 -16.77 -17.83 -19.54
C VAL A 773 -17.58 -18.98 -18.91
N PHE A 774 -17.12 -20.23 -19.00
CA PHE A 774 -17.76 -21.38 -18.34
C PHE A 774 -17.36 -21.59 -16.87
N GLY A 775 -16.57 -20.69 -16.30
CA GLY A 775 -16.24 -20.67 -14.87
C GLY A 775 -14.99 -21.46 -14.49
N ASP A 776 -14.80 -21.63 -13.18
CA ASP A 776 -13.50 -21.74 -12.48
C ASP A 776 -12.74 -23.08 -12.65
N TYR A 777 -12.70 -23.63 -13.86
CA TYR A 777 -11.91 -24.80 -14.24
C TYR A 777 -10.43 -24.45 -14.50
N LYS A 778 -9.78 -23.79 -13.53
CA LYS A 778 -8.33 -23.57 -13.47
C LYS A 778 -7.53 -24.86 -13.19
N ALA A 779 -7.73 -25.92 -13.98
CA ALA A 779 -6.83 -27.07 -14.07
C ALA A 779 -7.19 -28.01 -15.24
N ASN A 780 -6.45 -27.91 -16.35
CA ASN A 780 -5.99 -29.01 -17.21
C ASN A 780 -6.97 -30.18 -17.52
N ALA A 781 -8.26 -29.90 -17.75
CA ALA A 781 -9.28 -30.94 -17.95
C ALA A 781 -10.39 -30.54 -18.96
N TYR A 782 -10.06 -30.53 -20.26
CA TYR A 782 -11.04 -30.62 -21.36
C TYR A 782 -11.01 -32.01 -22.02
N PRO A 783 -11.69 -33.06 -21.49
CA PRO A 783 -11.54 -34.44 -21.97
C PRO A 783 -12.06 -34.68 -23.40
N TRP A 784 -12.86 -33.75 -23.92
CA TRP A 784 -13.38 -33.76 -25.29
C TRP A 784 -12.49 -32.99 -26.29
N SER A 785 -11.43 -32.30 -25.84
CA SER A 785 -10.57 -31.51 -26.72
C SER A 785 -9.70 -32.42 -27.61
N PRO A 786 -9.80 -32.31 -28.96
CA PRO A 786 -8.95 -33.08 -29.87
C PRO A 786 -7.44 -32.77 -29.78
N TRP A 787 -7.06 -31.74 -29.02
CA TRP A 787 -5.71 -31.17 -29.01
C TRP A 787 -5.02 -31.21 -27.63
N GLY A 788 -5.62 -31.88 -26.65
CA GLY A 788 -5.10 -31.99 -25.28
C GLY A 788 -5.91 -31.20 -24.26
N SER A 789 -5.71 -31.52 -22.99
CA SER A 789 -6.55 -31.02 -21.88
C SER A 789 -6.23 -29.59 -21.43
N GLU A 790 -5.17 -28.98 -21.97
CA GLU A 790 -4.64 -27.66 -21.60
C GLU A 790 -5.02 -26.55 -22.60
N PHE A 791 -5.55 -26.90 -23.78
CA PHE A 791 -5.77 -25.96 -24.88
C PHE A 791 -7.24 -25.84 -25.27
N TRP A 792 -7.77 -24.61 -25.27
CA TRP A 792 -9.12 -24.31 -25.75
C TRP A 792 -9.11 -24.09 -27.26
N GLY A 793 -9.68 -25.04 -28.01
CA GLY A 793 -9.97 -24.91 -29.44
C GLY A 793 -8.78 -24.47 -30.31
N LEU A 794 -8.67 -23.16 -30.55
CA LEU A 794 -7.67 -22.53 -31.42
C LEU A 794 -6.36 -22.16 -30.73
N ASP A 795 -6.22 -22.33 -29.41
CA ASP A 795 -5.00 -21.99 -28.64
C ASP A 795 -3.72 -22.59 -29.24
N ASN A 796 -3.77 -23.84 -29.70
CA ASN A 796 -2.65 -24.57 -30.31
C ASN A 796 -2.17 -23.98 -31.67
N MET A 797 -2.79 -22.91 -32.18
CA MET A 797 -2.27 -22.15 -33.33
C MET A 797 -1.14 -21.20 -32.91
N LYS A 798 0.07 -21.54 -33.35
CA LYS A 798 1.32 -20.77 -33.17
C LYS A 798 1.20 -19.31 -33.57
N ASN A 799 1.92 -18.45 -32.83
CA ASN A 799 2.06 -17.02 -33.10
C ASN A 799 2.68 -16.71 -34.47
N HIS A 800 3.63 -17.52 -34.92
CA HIS A 800 4.38 -17.31 -36.14
C HIS A 800 4.75 -18.64 -36.80
N TYR A 801 4.87 -18.67 -38.14
CA TYR A 801 5.14 -19.90 -38.88
C TYR A 801 6.53 -20.51 -38.62
N MET A 802 7.48 -19.70 -38.11
CA MET A 802 8.81 -20.16 -37.68
C MET A 802 8.84 -20.75 -36.26
N ALA A 803 7.79 -20.58 -35.45
CA ALA A 803 7.78 -21.10 -34.08
C ALA A 803 7.69 -22.63 -34.08
N LEU A 804 8.52 -23.30 -33.27
CA LEU A 804 8.50 -24.77 -33.17
C LEU A 804 7.36 -25.28 -32.28
N GLN A 805 7.05 -24.58 -31.20
CA GLN A 805 5.99 -24.86 -30.23
C GLN A 805 5.20 -23.57 -29.92
N VAL A 806 4.10 -23.68 -29.18
CA VAL A 806 3.38 -22.52 -28.61
C VAL A 806 4.00 -22.21 -27.25
N ASP A 807 4.23 -20.93 -26.97
CA ASP A 807 4.66 -20.46 -25.64
C ASP A 807 3.42 -20.33 -24.73
N PRO A 808 3.35 -21.03 -23.58
CA PRO A 808 2.19 -20.99 -22.70
C PRO A 808 1.96 -19.58 -22.10
N THR A 809 3.01 -18.77 -21.92
CA THR A 809 2.88 -17.41 -21.37
C THR A 809 2.20 -16.44 -22.33
N MET A 810 2.26 -16.72 -23.64
CA MET A 810 1.70 -15.89 -24.70
C MET A 810 0.26 -16.26 -25.08
N VAL A 811 -0.38 -17.25 -24.43
CA VAL A 811 -1.71 -17.74 -24.86
C VAL A 811 -2.78 -16.67 -24.71
N GLN A 812 -2.79 -15.89 -23.62
CA GLN A 812 -3.76 -14.81 -23.41
C GLN A 812 -3.61 -13.69 -24.43
N THR A 813 -2.40 -13.17 -24.65
CA THR A 813 -2.14 -12.11 -25.65
C THR A 813 -2.49 -12.58 -27.08
N LEU A 814 -2.27 -13.85 -27.40
CA LEU A 814 -2.71 -14.45 -28.67
C LEU A 814 -4.23 -14.57 -28.79
N ARG A 815 -4.95 -14.87 -27.70
CA ARG A 815 -6.42 -14.85 -27.69
C ARG A 815 -6.95 -13.44 -27.97
N HIS A 816 -6.49 -12.44 -27.23
CA HIS A 816 -6.93 -11.05 -27.39
C HIS A 816 -6.68 -10.54 -28.83
N GLY A 817 -5.47 -10.78 -29.39
CA GLY A 817 -5.15 -10.41 -30.77
C GLY A 817 -6.02 -11.10 -31.84
N ARG A 818 -6.50 -12.33 -31.59
CA ARG A 818 -7.46 -13.01 -32.46
C ARG A 818 -8.86 -12.39 -32.38
N VAL A 819 -9.31 -11.99 -31.18
CA VAL A 819 -10.60 -11.31 -30.98
C VAL A 819 -10.60 -9.96 -31.73
N GLY A 820 -9.54 -9.16 -31.60
CA GLY A 820 -9.38 -7.90 -32.35
C GLY A 820 -9.40 -8.09 -33.88
N LEU A 821 -8.73 -9.13 -34.39
CA LEU A 821 -8.77 -9.48 -35.82
C LEU A 821 -10.17 -9.93 -36.29
N CYS A 822 -10.91 -10.66 -35.45
CA CYS A 822 -12.31 -11.00 -35.72
C CYS A 822 -13.20 -9.74 -35.78
N PHE A 823 -13.04 -8.78 -34.89
CA PHE A 823 -13.75 -7.49 -34.96
C PHE A 823 -13.45 -6.74 -36.26
N PHE A 824 -12.18 -6.64 -36.66
CA PHE A 824 -11.77 -5.95 -37.88
C PHE A 824 -12.37 -6.58 -39.15
N ILE A 825 -12.34 -7.92 -39.27
CA ILE A 825 -12.93 -8.64 -40.40
C ILE A 825 -14.46 -8.50 -40.39
N LEU A 826 -15.12 -8.59 -39.23
CA LEU A 826 -16.56 -8.41 -39.10
C LEU A 826 -17.00 -6.99 -39.51
N ALA A 827 -16.24 -5.96 -39.12
CA ALA A 827 -16.50 -4.58 -39.50
C ALA A 827 -16.40 -4.37 -41.03
N ILE A 828 -15.36 -4.92 -41.68
CA ILE A 828 -15.22 -4.86 -43.15
C ILE A 828 -16.36 -5.60 -43.85
N PHE A 829 -16.76 -6.78 -43.34
CA PHE A 829 -17.87 -7.55 -43.89
C PHE A 829 -19.20 -6.78 -43.81
N LEU A 830 -19.55 -6.25 -42.63
CA LEU A 830 -20.75 -5.46 -42.41
C LEU A 830 -20.78 -4.17 -43.25
N LEU A 831 -19.63 -3.52 -43.43
CA LEU A 831 -19.48 -2.33 -44.28
C LEU A 831 -19.72 -2.67 -45.75
N CYS A 832 -19.12 -3.75 -46.26
CA CYS A 832 -19.31 -4.20 -47.64
C CYS A 832 -20.76 -4.58 -47.94
N GLU A 833 -21.38 -5.43 -47.11
CA GLU A 833 -22.79 -5.82 -47.28
C GLU A 833 -23.75 -4.63 -47.10
N GLY A 834 -23.49 -3.76 -46.12
CA GLY A 834 -24.25 -2.52 -45.93
C GLY A 834 -24.28 -1.65 -47.20
N VAL A 835 -23.13 -1.41 -47.83
CA VAL A 835 -23.06 -0.66 -49.09
C VAL A 835 -23.71 -1.43 -50.26
N MET A 836 -23.72 -2.76 -50.25
CA MET A 836 -24.46 -3.55 -51.24
C MET A 836 -25.98 -3.41 -51.11
N ILE A 837 -26.48 -3.30 -49.87
CA ILE A 837 -27.89 -3.12 -49.53
C ILE A 837 -28.35 -1.68 -49.82
N PHE A 838 -27.59 -0.67 -49.39
CA PHE A 838 -27.92 0.76 -49.63
C PHE A 838 -27.85 1.16 -51.10
N ILE A 839 -26.99 0.52 -51.91
CA ILE A 839 -26.87 0.78 -53.35
C ILE A 839 -27.18 -0.53 -54.12
N PRO A 840 -28.45 -0.92 -54.27
CA PRO A 840 -28.83 -2.16 -54.95
C PRO A 840 -28.47 -2.14 -56.44
N ARG A 841 -28.29 -3.32 -57.06
CA ARG A 841 -28.08 -3.45 -58.51
C ARG A 841 -29.38 -3.31 -59.31
N THR A 842 -30.09 -2.19 -59.13
CA THR A 842 -31.14 -1.77 -60.07
C THR A 842 -30.45 -1.06 -61.23
N ILE A 843 -30.22 -1.79 -62.34
CA ILE A 843 -29.62 -1.24 -63.57
C ILE A 843 -30.42 0.01 -63.96
N SER A 844 -29.76 1.18 -63.96
CA SER A 844 -30.45 2.43 -64.28
C SER A 844 -30.87 2.44 -65.75
N ILE A 845 -31.95 3.18 -66.09
CA ILE A 845 -32.47 3.19 -67.47
C ILE A 845 -31.40 3.67 -68.46
N SER A 846 -30.53 4.59 -68.03
CA SER A 846 -29.34 5.06 -68.77
C SER A 846 -28.22 4.02 -68.91
N GLU A 847 -27.97 3.20 -67.89
CA GLU A 847 -26.96 2.15 -67.89
C GLU A 847 -27.40 0.97 -68.77
N ARG A 848 -28.70 0.61 -68.73
CA ARG A 848 -29.31 -0.36 -69.65
C ARG A 848 -29.30 0.14 -71.10
N ALA A 849 -29.61 1.42 -71.31
CA ALA A 849 -29.54 2.06 -72.63
C ALA A 849 -28.09 2.34 -73.11
N ALA A 850 -27.08 2.08 -72.29
CA ALA A 850 -25.67 2.01 -72.68
C ALA A 850 -25.28 0.58 -73.07
N GLU A 851 -25.69 -0.43 -72.29
CA GLU A 851 -25.50 -1.85 -72.62
C GLU A 851 -26.22 -2.25 -73.94
N ASP A 852 -27.43 -1.74 -74.19
CA ASP A 852 -28.18 -1.96 -75.44
C ASP A 852 -27.55 -1.25 -76.67
N LYS A 853 -26.54 -0.38 -76.47
CA LYS A 853 -25.83 0.37 -77.54
C LYS A 853 -24.40 -0.15 -77.77
N GLY A 854 -24.26 -1.46 -77.95
CA GLY A 854 -22.97 -2.08 -78.27
C GLY A 854 -22.30 -1.49 -79.53
N GLY A 855 -21.08 -0.97 -79.38
CA GLY A 855 -20.30 -0.37 -80.47
C GLY A 855 -18.93 0.17 -80.03
N ASP A 856 -17.95 -0.73 -79.96
CA ASP A 856 -16.48 -0.52 -80.07
C ASP A 856 -15.74 0.51 -79.18
N ASP A 857 -16.39 1.19 -78.24
CA ASP A 857 -15.73 1.82 -77.07
C ASP A 857 -16.14 1.10 -75.78
N GLU A 858 -15.22 0.33 -75.17
CA GLU A 858 -15.41 -0.15 -73.79
C GLU A 858 -15.35 1.04 -72.82
N SER A 859 -16.51 1.60 -72.46
CA SER A 859 -16.60 2.63 -71.43
C SER A 859 -16.19 2.03 -70.08
N LEU A 860 -14.91 2.17 -69.76
CA LEU A 860 -14.23 1.61 -68.58
C LEU A 860 -14.87 2.05 -67.24
N TRP A 861 -15.69 3.09 -67.28
CA TRP A 861 -16.48 3.64 -66.18
C TRP A 861 -17.85 2.96 -66.04
N LYS A 862 -17.97 2.03 -65.08
CA LYS A 862 -19.25 1.47 -64.64
C LYS A 862 -19.76 2.24 -63.40
N PRO A 863 -20.87 3.00 -63.47
CA PRO A 863 -21.22 3.96 -62.43
C PRO A 863 -21.66 3.28 -61.13
N THR A 864 -22.41 2.18 -61.19
CA THR A 864 -22.89 1.47 -60.00
C THR A 864 -21.77 0.84 -59.14
N PRO A 865 -20.77 0.10 -59.67
CA PRO A 865 -19.65 -0.37 -58.85
C PRO A 865 -18.70 0.77 -58.44
N TRP A 866 -18.49 1.80 -59.28
CA TRP A 866 -17.70 2.98 -58.86
C TRP A 866 -18.32 3.66 -57.64
N ARG A 867 -19.64 3.88 -57.66
CA ARG A 867 -20.36 4.53 -56.55
C ARG A 867 -20.22 3.74 -55.25
N ARG A 868 -20.34 2.41 -55.31
CA ARG A 868 -20.10 1.52 -54.16
C ARG A 868 -18.65 1.64 -53.66
N ALA A 869 -17.67 1.59 -54.56
CA ALA A 869 -16.25 1.72 -54.20
C ALA A 869 -15.92 3.09 -53.56
N ASN A 870 -16.53 4.17 -54.06
CA ASN A 870 -16.37 5.52 -53.50
C ASN A 870 -16.94 5.65 -52.08
N VAL A 871 -18.11 5.05 -51.80
CA VAL A 871 -18.67 5.02 -50.43
C VAL A 871 -17.80 4.17 -49.50
N ILE A 872 -17.29 3.02 -49.96
CA ILE A 872 -16.35 2.19 -49.18
C ILE A 872 -15.06 2.95 -48.87
N LEU A 873 -14.49 3.65 -49.86
CA LEU A 873 -13.27 4.45 -49.72
C LEU A 873 -13.45 5.65 -48.78
N THR A 874 -14.56 6.38 -48.90
CA THR A 874 -14.86 7.52 -48.00
C THR A 874 -15.10 7.06 -46.56
N CYS A 875 -15.82 5.95 -46.35
CA CYS A 875 -15.91 5.33 -45.02
C CYS A 875 -14.53 4.94 -44.47
N ALA A 876 -13.67 4.31 -45.26
CA ALA A 876 -12.33 3.92 -44.81
C ALA A 876 -11.44 5.13 -44.45
N VAL A 877 -11.45 6.20 -45.25
CA VAL A 877 -10.71 7.44 -44.98
C VAL A 877 -11.24 8.14 -43.73
N VAL A 878 -12.56 8.20 -43.54
CA VAL A 878 -13.17 8.78 -42.33
C VAL A 878 -12.84 7.92 -41.09
N SER A 879 -12.86 6.59 -41.18
CA SER A 879 -12.47 5.72 -40.06
C SER A 879 -11.00 5.93 -39.67
N LEU A 880 -10.07 6.06 -40.63
CA LEU A 880 -8.66 6.35 -40.33
C LEU A 880 -8.49 7.71 -39.64
N PHE A 881 -9.24 8.73 -40.08
CA PHE A 881 -9.26 10.03 -39.39
C PHE A 881 -9.83 9.92 -37.97
N LEU A 882 -10.90 9.16 -37.77
CA LEU A 882 -11.52 9.01 -36.44
C LEU A 882 -10.66 8.18 -35.48
N VAL A 883 -9.86 7.22 -35.95
CA VAL A 883 -8.81 6.57 -35.14
C VAL A 883 -7.76 7.60 -34.69
N MET A 884 -7.28 8.47 -35.59
CA MET A 884 -6.35 9.56 -35.22
C MET A 884 -6.94 10.53 -34.18
N VAL A 885 -8.26 10.74 -34.17
CA VAL A 885 -8.96 11.53 -33.14
C VAL A 885 -9.03 10.79 -31.80
N ILE A 886 -9.10 9.46 -31.79
CA ILE A 886 -9.03 8.65 -30.55
C ILE A 886 -7.60 8.65 -29.99
N GLU A 887 -6.59 8.43 -30.83
CA GLU A 887 -5.16 8.55 -30.45
C GLU A 887 -4.85 9.92 -29.83
N TYR A 888 -5.42 11.00 -30.38
CA TYR A 888 -5.26 12.34 -29.83
C TYR A 888 -5.87 12.53 -28.43
N SER A 889 -6.84 11.69 -28.03
CA SER A 889 -7.41 11.72 -26.67
C SER A 889 -6.54 11.01 -25.62
N PHE A 890 -5.56 10.20 -26.04
CA PHE A 890 -4.55 9.59 -25.17
C PHE A 890 -3.29 10.45 -24.97
N TRP A 891 -3.23 11.66 -25.54
CA TRP A 891 -2.15 12.60 -25.25
C TRP A 891 -2.26 13.12 -23.82
N THR A 892 -1.14 13.11 -23.07
CA THR A 892 -1.04 13.54 -21.66
C THR A 892 -1.76 14.86 -21.38
N ASP A 893 -1.54 15.86 -22.23
CA ASP A 893 -1.99 17.23 -21.98
C ASP A 893 -3.42 17.47 -22.51
N PHE A 894 -4.08 16.44 -23.06
CA PHE A 894 -5.45 16.51 -23.56
C PHE A 894 -6.43 16.93 -22.45
N GLY A 895 -6.30 16.35 -21.26
CA GLY A 895 -7.15 16.65 -20.11
C GLY A 895 -7.05 18.11 -19.67
N ALA A 896 -5.83 18.63 -19.53
CA ALA A 896 -5.58 20.03 -19.17
C ALA A 896 -6.11 21.02 -20.23
N ASN A 897 -6.13 20.61 -21.50
CA ASN A 897 -6.54 21.44 -22.63
C ASN A 897 -7.96 21.15 -23.15
N ILE A 898 -8.77 20.34 -22.43
CA ILE A 898 -10.05 19.80 -22.90
C ILE A 898 -11.05 20.86 -23.41
N PHE A 899 -11.02 22.07 -22.86
CA PHE A 899 -11.84 23.19 -23.33
C PHE A 899 -11.41 23.71 -24.72
N TYR A 900 -10.11 23.78 -24.98
CA TYR A 900 -9.56 24.24 -26.26
C TYR A 900 -9.73 23.17 -27.35
N THR A 901 -9.53 21.89 -27.01
CA THR A 901 -9.75 20.78 -27.94
C THR A 901 -11.23 20.70 -28.32
N GLN A 902 -12.16 20.81 -27.37
CA GLN A 902 -13.60 20.83 -27.64
C GLN A 902 -14.03 22.02 -28.51
N LEU A 903 -13.46 23.21 -28.31
CA LEU A 903 -13.71 24.37 -29.18
C LEU A 903 -13.20 24.14 -30.61
N SER A 904 -12.05 23.45 -30.77
CA SER A 904 -11.51 23.08 -32.08
C SER A 904 -12.37 22.02 -32.79
N PHE A 905 -12.93 21.05 -32.06
CA PHE A 905 -13.78 20.01 -32.62
C PHE A 905 -15.09 20.57 -33.20
N GLU A 906 -15.67 21.61 -32.59
CA GLU A 906 -16.82 22.34 -33.15
C GLU A 906 -16.52 23.12 -34.45
N LEU A 907 -15.23 23.27 -34.84
CA LEU A 907 -14.80 23.78 -36.15
C LEU A 907 -14.43 22.64 -37.12
N VAL A 908 -13.77 21.59 -36.63
CA VAL A 908 -13.33 20.44 -37.44
C VAL A 908 -14.52 19.57 -37.88
N VAL A 909 -15.45 19.24 -36.98
CA VAL A 909 -16.60 18.37 -37.30
C VAL A 909 -17.45 18.92 -38.47
N PRO A 910 -17.88 20.19 -38.51
CA PRO A 910 -18.62 20.73 -39.66
C PRO A 910 -17.84 20.71 -40.98
N THR A 911 -16.51 20.90 -40.95
CA THR A 911 -15.69 20.88 -42.17
C THR A 911 -15.47 19.47 -42.70
N VAL A 912 -15.30 18.47 -41.82
CA VAL A 912 -15.27 17.05 -42.20
C VAL A 912 -16.61 16.64 -42.80
N ILE A 913 -17.75 17.01 -42.20
CA ILE A 913 -19.09 16.69 -42.74
C ILE A 913 -19.28 17.31 -44.13
N MET A 914 -18.87 18.56 -44.34
CA MET A 914 -18.92 19.22 -45.65
C MET A 914 -18.07 18.52 -46.72
N VAL A 915 -16.91 17.94 -46.35
CA VAL A 915 -16.09 17.14 -47.26
C VAL A 915 -16.75 15.80 -47.58
N VAL A 916 -17.32 15.11 -46.59
CA VAL A 916 -18.03 13.83 -46.81
C VAL A 916 -19.25 14.02 -47.71
N ASP A 917 -20.05 15.07 -47.50
CA ASP A 917 -21.17 15.45 -48.37
C ASP A 917 -20.70 15.70 -49.81
N ALA A 918 -19.63 16.49 -50.00
CA ALA A 918 -19.04 16.73 -51.32
C ALA A 918 -18.48 15.47 -52.01
N CYS A 919 -18.03 14.46 -51.24
CA CYS A 919 -17.51 13.20 -51.78
C CYS A 919 -18.60 12.15 -52.10
N VAL A 920 -19.72 12.15 -51.37
CA VAL A 920 -20.79 11.13 -51.49
C VAL A 920 -22.00 11.63 -52.30
N SER A 921 -22.26 12.93 -52.24
CA SER A 921 -23.26 13.72 -52.99
C SER A 921 -24.72 13.23 -52.97
N ASP A 922 -25.08 12.37 -52.00
CA ASP A 922 -26.45 11.87 -51.84
C ASP A 922 -26.78 11.69 -50.35
N SER A 923 -27.89 12.31 -49.93
CA SER A 923 -28.16 12.63 -48.53
C SER A 923 -28.40 11.39 -47.66
N LEU A 924 -28.97 10.33 -48.24
CA LEU A 924 -29.19 9.05 -47.54
C LEU A 924 -27.88 8.29 -47.28
N LEU A 925 -26.85 8.47 -48.12
CA LEU A 925 -25.62 7.68 -48.07
C LEU A 925 -24.57 8.26 -47.09
N TYR A 926 -24.55 9.57 -46.85
CA TYR A 926 -23.63 10.16 -45.87
C TYR A 926 -24.14 10.08 -44.42
N ALA A 927 -25.46 9.94 -44.22
CA ALA A 927 -26.09 9.96 -42.90
C ALA A 927 -25.49 8.96 -41.88
N PRO A 928 -25.18 7.69 -42.24
CA PRO A 928 -24.52 6.75 -41.32
C PRO A 928 -23.10 7.20 -40.92
N ILE A 929 -22.34 7.80 -41.84
CA ILE A 929 -20.99 8.32 -41.60
C ILE A 929 -21.05 9.46 -40.57
N VAL A 930 -22.04 10.35 -40.70
CA VAL A 930 -22.29 11.41 -39.71
C VAL A 930 -22.69 10.85 -38.34
N CYS A 931 -23.42 9.74 -38.27
CA CYS A 931 -23.69 9.07 -36.99
C CYS A 931 -22.39 8.58 -36.33
N VAL A 932 -21.49 7.90 -37.06
CA VAL A 932 -20.21 7.39 -36.53
C VAL A 932 -19.31 8.52 -36.05
N ILE A 933 -19.22 9.63 -36.82
CA ILE A 933 -18.50 10.85 -36.41
C ILE A 933 -19.05 11.35 -35.06
N ASN A 934 -20.37 11.55 -34.94
CA ASN A 934 -20.97 12.06 -33.69
C ASN A 934 -20.75 11.12 -32.50
N VAL A 935 -20.76 9.80 -32.68
CA VAL A 935 -20.48 8.83 -31.60
C VAL A 935 -19.04 8.96 -31.11
N ILE A 936 -18.05 8.97 -32.00
CA ILE A 936 -16.64 9.01 -31.59
C ILE A 936 -16.27 10.34 -30.92
N PHE A 937 -16.71 11.49 -31.45
CA PHE A 937 -16.49 12.78 -30.78
C PHE A 937 -17.23 12.87 -29.42
N ALA A 938 -18.33 12.15 -29.23
CA ALA A 938 -18.99 12.07 -27.91
C ALA A 938 -18.30 11.11 -26.93
N MET A 939 -17.54 10.11 -27.41
CA MET A 939 -16.71 9.24 -26.56
C MET A 939 -15.41 9.91 -26.12
N VAL A 940 -14.78 10.73 -26.98
CA VAL A 940 -13.54 11.47 -26.63
C VAL A 940 -13.73 12.40 -25.42
N LEU A 941 -14.95 12.89 -25.17
CA LEU A 941 -15.28 13.66 -23.95
C LEU A 941 -15.13 12.86 -22.64
N MET A 942 -15.04 11.53 -22.70
CA MET A 942 -14.81 10.67 -21.52
C MET A 942 -13.32 10.62 -21.12
N ALA A 943 -12.40 11.07 -21.98
CA ALA A 943 -10.97 11.19 -21.66
C ALA A 943 -10.65 12.46 -20.84
N ALA A 944 -11.59 12.89 -19.98
CA ALA A 944 -11.34 13.90 -18.97
C ALA A 944 -10.55 13.26 -17.81
N PRO A 945 -9.61 13.98 -17.17
CA PRO A 945 -8.77 13.40 -16.12
C PRO A 945 -9.54 13.15 -14.82
N ASP A 946 -10.67 13.85 -14.64
CA ASP A 946 -11.45 13.85 -13.41
C ASP A 946 -12.95 14.02 -13.69
N PHE A 947 -13.79 13.68 -12.71
CA PHE A 947 -15.25 13.79 -12.83
C PHE A 947 -15.75 15.23 -12.98
N LEU A 948 -15.14 16.21 -12.31
CA LEU A 948 -15.56 17.61 -12.40
C LEU A 948 -15.20 18.19 -13.78
N GLY A 949 -14.02 17.87 -14.31
CA GLY A 949 -13.61 18.12 -15.69
C GLY A 949 -14.59 17.52 -16.70
N PHE A 950 -14.99 16.26 -16.53
CA PHE A 950 -16.02 15.61 -17.37
C PHE A 950 -17.37 16.37 -17.35
N VAL A 951 -17.84 16.78 -16.16
CA VAL A 951 -19.10 17.52 -16.01
C VAL A 951 -19.01 18.90 -16.66
N ILE A 952 -17.90 19.63 -16.49
CA ILE A 952 -17.66 20.94 -17.12
C ILE A 952 -17.56 20.81 -18.65
N ALA A 953 -16.84 19.80 -19.16
CA ALA A 953 -16.75 19.51 -20.58
C ALA A 953 -18.13 19.18 -21.18
N SER A 954 -18.94 18.39 -20.46
CA SER A 954 -20.32 18.04 -20.86
C SER A 954 -21.23 19.27 -20.93
N PHE A 955 -21.22 20.16 -19.92
CA PHE A 955 -22.01 21.40 -19.94
C PHE A 955 -21.55 22.38 -21.01
N THR A 956 -20.23 22.53 -21.23
CA THR A 956 -19.69 23.45 -22.25
C THR A 956 -19.98 22.95 -23.68
N ALA A 957 -19.82 21.65 -23.94
CA ALA A 957 -20.21 21.02 -25.20
C ALA A 957 -21.72 21.23 -25.49
N PHE A 958 -22.59 20.99 -24.50
CA PHE A 958 -24.03 21.22 -24.62
C PHE A 958 -24.37 22.69 -24.93
N GLY A 959 -23.70 23.64 -24.27
CA GLY A 959 -23.84 25.07 -24.51
C GLY A 959 -23.42 25.49 -25.93
N LEU A 960 -22.28 24.99 -26.41
CA LEU A 960 -21.79 25.23 -27.76
C LEU A 960 -22.77 24.68 -28.82
N VAL A 961 -23.30 23.47 -28.62
CA VAL A 961 -24.32 22.88 -29.50
C VAL A 961 -25.60 23.72 -29.57
N LEU A 962 -26.08 24.28 -28.45
CA LEU A 962 -27.24 25.19 -28.43
C LEU A 962 -26.97 26.47 -29.24
N VAL A 963 -25.81 27.11 -29.03
CA VAL A 963 -25.41 28.34 -29.73
C VAL A 963 -25.22 28.09 -31.23
N ARG A 964 -24.55 26.99 -31.62
CA ARG A 964 -24.34 26.63 -33.03
C ARG A 964 -25.67 26.37 -33.74
N ARG A 965 -26.57 25.59 -33.13
CA ARG A 965 -27.85 25.19 -33.74
C ARG A 965 -28.79 26.39 -33.92
N VAL A 966 -28.85 27.32 -32.96
CA VAL A 966 -29.83 28.42 -32.98
C VAL A 966 -29.28 29.71 -33.60
N TYR A 967 -27.99 30.02 -33.44
CA TYR A 967 -27.41 31.27 -33.97
C TYR A 967 -26.49 31.07 -35.17
N MET A 968 -25.49 30.16 -35.11
CA MET A 968 -24.51 30.07 -36.20
C MET A 968 -25.10 29.56 -37.52
N LYS A 969 -25.99 28.55 -37.52
CA LYS A 969 -26.59 28.05 -38.77
C LYS A 969 -27.36 29.11 -39.57
N PRO A 970 -28.33 29.84 -38.99
CA PRO A 970 -29.06 30.87 -39.75
C PRO A 970 -28.18 32.05 -40.16
N THR A 971 -27.16 32.43 -39.37
CA THR A 971 -26.22 33.48 -39.80
C THR A 971 -25.30 32.99 -40.92
N PHE A 972 -24.78 31.76 -40.87
CA PHE A 972 -24.03 31.17 -42.00
C PHE A 972 -24.87 31.08 -43.27
N HIS A 973 -26.15 30.70 -43.18
CA HIS A 973 -27.03 30.67 -44.34
C HIS A 973 -27.24 32.07 -44.92
N ALA A 974 -27.51 33.08 -44.10
CA ALA A 974 -27.66 34.48 -44.53
C ALA A 974 -26.36 35.08 -45.11
N ILE A 975 -25.21 34.74 -44.53
CA ILE A 975 -23.89 35.17 -45.01
C ILE A 975 -23.56 34.46 -46.34
N ALA A 976 -23.80 33.15 -46.45
CA ALA A 976 -23.59 32.40 -47.69
C ALA A 976 -24.53 32.85 -48.81
N GLN A 977 -25.77 33.22 -48.50
CA GLN A 977 -26.70 33.81 -49.46
C GLN A 977 -26.23 35.19 -49.93
N THR A 978 -25.88 36.11 -49.02
CA THR A 978 -25.37 37.43 -49.42
C THR A 978 -24.01 37.35 -50.14
N LEU A 979 -23.18 36.34 -49.86
CA LEU A 979 -21.99 36.01 -50.65
C LEU A 979 -22.33 35.48 -52.06
N LYS A 980 -23.33 34.61 -52.21
CA LYS A 980 -23.82 34.16 -53.53
C LYS A 980 -24.40 35.32 -54.33
N GLU A 981 -25.19 36.19 -53.72
CA GLU A 981 -25.80 37.37 -54.34
C GLU A 981 -24.75 38.40 -54.76
N THR A 982 -23.76 38.71 -53.91
CA THR A 982 -22.64 39.59 -54.27
C THR A 982 -21.69 38.97 -55.30
N ALA A 983 -21.49 37.66 -55.29
CA ALA A 983 -20.73 36.94 -56.33
C ALA A 983 -21.48 36.88 -57.68
N ALA A 984 -22.82 36.86 -57.66
CA ALA A 984 -23.64 36.99 -58.87
C ALA A 984 -23.58 38.43 -59.40
N ALA A 985 -23.69 39.43 -58.52
CA ALA A 985 -23.57 40.84 -58.88
C ALA A 985 -22.18 41.18 -59.46
N SER A 986 -21.10 40.65 -58.88
CA SER A 986 -19.73 40.87 -59.39
C SER A 986 -19.49 40.18 -60.74
N LYS A 987 -20.05 38.98 -60.97
CA LYS A 987 -20.07 38.34 -62.30
C LYS A 987 -20.89 39.15 -63.33
N GLY A 988 -21.98 39.79 -62.90
CA GLY A 988 -22.74 40.74 -63.71
C GLY A 988 -21.92 41.96 -64.12
N LEU A 989 -21.30 42.63 -63.14
CA LEU A 989 -20.39 43.76 -63.36
C LEU A 989 -19.19 43.39 -64.24
N ALA A 990 -18.59 42.22 -64.05
CA ALA A 990 -17.49 41.73 -64.89
C ALA A 990 -17.93 41.50 -66.35
N LYS A 991 -19.13 40.94 -66.59
CA LYS A 991 -19.71 40.85 -67.93
C LYS A 991 -19.94 42.24 -68.55
N GLN A 992 -20.46 43.20 -67.78
CA GLN A 992 -20.69 44.57 -68.27
C GLN A 992 -19.38 45.30 -68.59
N ALA A 993 -18.37 45.22 -67.71
CA ALA A 993 -17.04 45.76 -67.94
C ALA A 993 -16.36 45.14 -69.17
N ALA A 994 -16.38 43.81 -69.32
CA ALA A 994 -15.84 43.13 -70.51
C ALA A 994 -16.58 43.53 -71.80
N THR A 995 -17.88 43.81 -71.73
CA THR A 995 -18.67 44.28 -72.88
C THR A 995 -18.34 45.74 -73.23
N MET A 996 -18.18 46.61 -72.21
CA MET A 996 -17.76 48.01 -72.40
C MET A 996 -16.32 48.10 -72.96
N MET A 997 -15.42 47.23 -72.51
CA MET A 997 -14.04 47.14 -73.02
C MET A 997 -14.00 46.66 -74.48
N ARG A 998 -14.90 45.74 -74.88
CA ARG A 998 -15.12 45.37 -76.29
C ARG A 998 -15.74 46.50 -77.13
N PHE A 999 -16.49 47.42 -76.52
CA PHE A 999 -17.07 48.57 -77.21
C PHE A 999 -16.02 49.62 -77.60
N TYR A 1000 -14.96 49.78 -76.80
CA TYR A 1000 -13.85 50.71 -77.08
C TYR A 1000 -12.85 50.21 -78.14
N LEU A 1001 -12.83 48.91 -78.47
CA LEU A 1001 -11.89 48.28 -79.41
C LEU A 1001 -12.60 47.80 -80.69
N GLY A 1002 -13.20 48.73 -81.43
CA GLY A 1002 -14.13 48.40 -82.53
C GLY A 1002 -13.50 48.03 -83.88
N ARG A 1003 -14.07 47.01 -84.56
CA ARG A 1003 -13.96 46.84 -86.02
C ARG A 1003 -15.12 46.06 -86.70
N LYS A 1004 -16.00 46.82 -87.37
CA LYS A 1004 -16.90 46.57 -88.53
C LYS A 1004 -17.74 45.26 -88.68
N PRO A 1005 -19.00 45.34 -89.17
CA PRO A 1005 -19.94 44.21 -89.32
C PRO A 1005 -20.09 43.65 -90.75
N LYS A 1006 -20.97 42.63 -90.93
CA LYS A 1006 -21.56 42.18 -92.21
C LYS A 1006 -23.09 42.02 -92.11
N LYS A 1007 -23.80 41.93 -93.25
CA LYS A 1007 -25.28 42.03 -93.41
C LYS A 1007 -25.97 40.71 -93.84
N PRO A 1008 -27.32 40.60 -93.70
CA PRO A 1008 -28.12 39.39 -94.00
C PRO A 1008 -29.05 39.50 -95.24
N PRO A 1009 -29.74 38.40 -95.61
CA PRO A 1009 -31.13 38.35 -96.16
C PRO A 1009 -32.13 37.78 -95.09
N VAL A 1010 -33.45 38.05 -95.00
CA VAL A 1010 -34.57 38.36 -95.95
C VAL A 1010 -35.26 37.10 -96.52
N ALA A 1011 -36.60 36.91 -96.54
CA ALA A 1011 -37.77 37.51 -95.85
C ALA A 1011 -39.10 36.70 -96.15
N ASP A 1012 -40.27 37.28 -95.76
CA ASP A 1012 -41.67 36.97 -96.14
C ASP A 1012 -42.35 35.70 -95.57
N GLY A 1013 -43.64 35.68 -95.14
CA GLY A 1013 -44.73 36.68 -94.99
C GLY A 1013 -45.98 35.96 -94.35
N LYS A 1014 -47.21 36.46 -94.13
CA LYS A 1014 -48.02 37.69 -94.40
C LYS A 1014 -49.14 37.73 -93.30
N SER A 1015 -49.52 38.83 -92.64
CA SER A 1015 -50.33 40.03 -93.04
C SER A 1015 -51.88 39.87 -93.03
N ALA A 1016 -52.54 40.47 -92.01
CA ALA A 1016 -53.92 41.06 -91.92
C ALA A 1016 -54.38 41.02 -90.43
N ASP A 1017 -54.55 42.09 -89.62
CA ASP A 1017 -55.35 43.34 -89.73
C ASP A 1017 -56.84 43.15 -89.31
N ALA A 1018 -57.48 43.90 -88.38
CA ALA A 1018 -57.04 44.64 -87.17
C ALA A 1018 -58.25 45.07 -86.29
N THR A 1019 -58.17 45.06 -84.94
CA THR A 1019 -58.70 46.14 -84.04
C THR A 1019 -58.46 45.93 -82.53
N LYS A 1020 -57.75 46.89 -81.91
CA LYS A 1020 -57.89 47.43 -80.53
C LYS A 1020 -58.16 46.49 -79.33
N LYS A 1021 -57.07 46.16 -78.61
CA LYS A 1021 -56.81 46.75 -77.28
C LYS A 1021 -55.31 46.93 -77.07
N GLU A 1022 -54.93 47.79 -76.12
CA GLU A 1022 -53.53 48.14 -75.83
C GLU A 1022 -52.93 47.22 -74.76
N ASP A 1023 -51.70 46.75 -75.01
CA ASP A 1023 -50.77 46.17 -74.03
C ASP A 1023 -49.33 46.39 -74.55
N ASP A 1024 -48.38 46.71 -73.65
CA ASP A 1024 -47.02 47.15 -74.00
C ASP A 1024 -46.01 45.98 -74.20
N PRO A 1025 -44.83 46.21 -74.83
CA PRO A 1025 -43.95 45.13 -75.31
C PRO A 1025 -43.14 44.41 -74.22
N LEU A 1026 -42.97 43.09 -74.38
CA LEU A 1026 -42.20 42.24 -73.46
C LEU A 1026 -40.67 42.44 -73.55
N PRO A 1027 -39.93 42.32 -72.42
CA PRO A 1027 -38.48 42.05 -72.40
C PRO A 1027 -38.17 40.58 -72.79
N PRO A 1028 -36.90 40.19 -73.03
CA PRO A 1028 -36.56 38.88 -73.59
C PRO A 1028 -36.77 37.72 -72.60
N LYS A 1029 -37.00 36.53 -73.17
CA LYS A 1029 -37.03 35.27 -72.41
C LYS A 1029 -35.70 35.02 -71.71
N VAL A 1030 -35.76 34.90 -70.39
CA VAL A 1030 -34.91 33.98 -69.62
C VAL A 1030 -35.75 32.71 -69.43
N ASP A 1031 -35.14 31.54 -69.56
CA ASP A 1031 -35.87 30.27 -69.47
C ASP A 1031 -36.43 30.07 -68.05
N THR A 1032 -37.75 29.90 -67.99
CA THR A 1032 -38.51 29.73 -66.75
C THR A 1032 -38.68 28.25 -66.46
N ASP A 1033 -37.61 27.64 -65.92
CA ASP A 1033 -37.58 26.20 -65.59
C ASP A 1033 -37.27 25.96 -64.10
N ASP A 1034 -37.86 26.80 -63.24
CA ASP A 1034 -38.01 26.62 -61.79
C ASP A 1034 -39.50 26.81 -61.39
N GLY A 1035 -40.39 26.26 -62.23
CA GLY A 1035 -41.84 26.17 -61.97
C GLY A 1035 -42.27 24.86 -61.29
N GLY A 1036 -41.31 24.02 -60.91
CA GLY A 1036 -41.53 22.82 -60.11
C GLY A 1036 -41.87 23.15 -58.66
N GLY A 1037 -42.66 22.28 -58.01
CA GLY A 1037 -43.07 22.51 -56.62
C GLY A 1037 -41.88 22.54 -55.66
N ALA A 1038 -41.86 23.54 -54.76
CA ALA A 1038 -40.82 23.69 -53.74
C ALA A 1038 -40.59 22.37 -53.00
N THR A 1039 -39.37 21.85 -53.09
CA THR A 1039 -39.04 20.46 -52.77
C THR A 1039 -38.98 20.21 -51.26
N VAL A 1040 -39.10 18.93 -50.88
CA VAL A 1040 -39.08 18.50 -49.48
C VAL A 1040 -37.64 18.45 -48.91
N GLU A 1041 -36.63 18.53 -49.79
CA GLU A 1041 -35.19 18.45 -49.49
C GLU A 1041 -34.74 19.27 -48.27
N PRO A 1042 -34.91 20.61 -48.18
CA PRO A 1042 -34.44 21.38 -47.02
C PRO A 1042 -35.15 21.04 -45.69
N ILE A 1043 -36.31 20.35 -45.74
CA ILE A 1043 -36.96 19.81 -44.55
C ILE A 1043 -36.33 18.45 -44.20
N ILE A 1044 -36.04 17.62 -45.19
CA ILE A 1044 -35.36 16.33 -45.03
C ILE A 1044 -33.96 16.52 -44.44
N ASP A 1045 -33.14 17.41 -45.00
CA ASP A 1045 -31.77 17.68 -44.51
C ASP A 1045 -31.79 18.18 -43.06
N CYS A 1046 -32.71 19.09 -42.76
CA CYS A 1046 -32.93 19.63 -41.42
C CYS A 1046 -33.34 18.53 -40.42
N CYS A 1047 -34.28 17.65 -40.80
CA CYS A 1047 -34.68 16.51 -39.99
C CYS A 1047 -33.56 15.45 -39.84
N MET A 1048 -32.78 15.21 -40.89
CA MET A 1048 -31.74 14.20 -40.92
C MET A 1048 -30.70 14.43 -39.81
N GLU A 1049 -30.15 15.64 -39.69
CA GLU A 1049 -29.13 15.95 -38.67
C GLU A 1049 -29.66 15.75 -37.24
N TYR A 1050 -30.93 16.11 -36.97
CA TYR A 1050 -31.54 15.82 -35.67
C TYR A 1050 -31.69 14.30 -35.45
N THR A 1051 -32.18 13.55 -36.44
CA THR A 1051 -32.32 12.09 -36.30
C THR A 1051 -30.98 11.37 -36.13
N MET A 1052 -29.93 11.75 -36.86
CA MET A 1052 -28.59 11.14 -36.72
C MET A 1052 -27.93 11.49 -35.39
N THR A 1053 -28.13 12.71 -34.87
CA THR A 1053 -27.61 13.06 -33.53
C THR A 1053 -28.40 12.38 -32.41
N THR A 1054 -29.70 12.13 -32.55
CA THR A 1054 -30.43 11.24 -31.62
C THR A 1054 -30.03 9.77 -31.74
N LEU A 1055 -29.71 9.30 -32.95
CA LEU A 1055 -29.23 7.94 -33.19
C LEU A 1055 -27.87 7.71 -32.49
N ALA A 1056 -26.95 8.69 -32.59
CA ALA A 1056 -25.66 8.65 -31.90
C ALA A 1056 -25.81 8.56 -30.36
N MET A 1057 -26.73 9.33 -29.75
CA MET A 1057 -27.00 9.29 -28.31
C MET A 1057 -27.45 7.91 -27.81
N PHE A 1058 -28.19 7.15 -28.62
CA PHE A 1058 -28.61 5.78 -28.29
C PHE A 1058 -27.56 4.72 -28.62
N PHE A 1059 -26.63 4.98 -29.57
CA PHE A 1059 -25.50 4.08 -29.85
C PHE A 1059 -24.37 4.21 -28.84
N GLN A 1060 -24.10 5.42 -28.32
CA GLN A 1060 -22.96 5.70 -27.44
C GLN A 1060 -22.87 4.74 -26.23
N PRO A 1061 -23.94 4.44 -25.45
CA PRO A 1061 -23.87 3.48 -24.35
C PRO A 1061 -23.51 2.05 -24.79
N ILE A 1062 -23.87 1.65 -26.02
CA ILE A 1062 -23.58 0.31 -26.55
C ILE A 1062 -22.10 0.20 -26.92
N VAL A 1063 -21.51 1.26 -27.49
CA VAL A 1063 -20.07 1.29 -27.80
C VAL A 1063 -19.25 1.38 -26.52
N ILE A 1064 -19.68 2.16 -25.52
CA ILE A 1064 -19.06 2.19 -24.19
C ILE A 1064 -19.10 0.80 -23.53
N ALA A 1065 -20.26 0.13 -23.52
CA ALA A 1065 -20.37 -1.22 -22.98
C ALA A 1065 -19.48 -2.24 -23.71
N LEU A 1066 -19.28 -2.07 -25.02
CA LEU A 1066 -18.35 -2.90 -25.80
C LEU A 1066 -16.89 -2.63 -25.37
N LEU A 1067 -16.47 -1.36 -25.27
CA LEU A 1067 -15.13 -1.01 -24.77
C LEU A 1067 -14.89 -1.48 -23.33
N MET A 1068 -15.90 -1.48 -22.46
CA MET A 1068 -15.80 -2.00 -21.09
C MET A 1068 -15.65 -3.54 -21.06
N VAL A 1069 -16.43 -4.28 -21.85
CA VAL A 1069 -16.38 -5.75 -21.90
C VAL A 1069 -15.09 -6.25 -22.56
N PHE A 1070 -14.56 -5.52 -23.54
CA PHE A 1070 -13.39 -5.89 -24.33
C PHE A 1070 -12.12 -5.10 -23.95
N ARG A 1071 -12.05 -4.55 -22.72
CA ARG A 1071 -10.94 -3.69 -22.24
C ARG A 1071 -9.55 -4.34 -22.31
N ALA A 1072 -9.46 -5.67 -22.33
CA ALA A 1072 -8.19 -6.40 -22.49
C ALA A 1072 -7.85 -6.68 -23.97
N GLU A 1073 -8.81 -6.49 -24.87
CA GLU A 1073 -8.70 -6.70 -26.32
C GLU A 1073 -8.57 -5.41 -27.14
N THR A 1074 -8.86 -4.25 -26.54
CA THR A 1074 -8.83 -2.92 -27.18
C THR A 1074 -7.68 -2.05 -26.70
#